data_AF-A0A6A7FZY8-F1
#
_entry.id   AF-A0A6A7FZY8-F1
#
_cell.length_a   1.000
_cell.length_b   1.000
_cell.length_c   1.000
_cell.angle_alpha   90.00
_cell.angle_beta   90.00
_cell.angle_gamma   90.00
#
_symmetry.space_group_name_H-M   'P 1'
#
loop_
_entity.id
_entity.type
_entity.pdbx_description
1 polymer ?
#
loop_
_entity_poly.entity_id
_entity_poly.type
_entity_poly.pdbx_seq_one_letter_code
_entity_poly.pdbx_strand_id
1 'polypeptide(L)'
;VVAQILAAVKVTKHRMSLSRQQRNSIDVLGCISVVEQCLGCASPTTRNITSARVALSLANHSGTFRDEELSQLVVLLRRLEFITELQARIASATEFGPLLYQHRVIVDTFLASVVATTSGAGITPATIQSVLSCVSDCKSSLLLSRHLETPDMLLQAFQKQLCDALQEKVINVLCSAVETELRLSTHSHLQLNPRNPYHEGSTTAAGTSSSNNSPASSGTTGTTVATTTLDPLPFLLLPPINCLGKVVHIKRCVEQYLSQMFYAMTVVAPHDSHTYQEMRALALHKWGLHTHNTGLPAHTTHQGVDVLEVVRQLSVFVRCYHYSLSQQVFVEAESNSKHLNTLNITHIANSIRTHGAGIINSTVNFTYQFLVSKFKVLSQFLFDEQIKSRLIKDKKHWKQVRTAEEKWFPFERAEKFNLGIRKLGMNPDGLSYLDQFRGLVTQMGNTMGYVRLVRSGGLRCSSNTIRFLPDLSKLKPFADLCHDTRSTPVPNDDQSNTDDIGKPTVSKQTLEAACNLDTVIQNLQQTFHQDTDYFKILVEVFSSALSGEKNSHLRNFYLLVPALSLNFVHYAITAKDLLRKKNKTGAAFTMDGFAMGVAYLLSVLGQGPQFDSLHWWSGVRRYFIAHTEKVEQQRSSCLASGDSKLAETLSLTLARLQQHQQEYELLYLTLTSARGFFRGASCSSSDDASAAGAEGSTKGDGSVASASGSPSCASDKVEKDGGVKSGDSSNTSSKINATHDQNK
;
A
#
# COMPACT_ATOMS: atom_id res chain seq x y z
N VAL A 1 -31.15 -57.32 -35.79
CA VAL A 1 -32.50 -57.08 -36.36
C VAL A 1 -32.53 -57.28 -37.87
N VAL A 2 -31.82 -56.47 -38.67
CA VAL A 2 -31.81 -56.60 -40.15
C VAL A 2 -31.41 -58.01 -40.63
N ALA A 3 -30.33 -58.58 -40.09
CA ALA A 3 -29.89 -59.94 -40.44
C ALA A 3 -30.93 -61.04 -40.13
N GLN A 4 -31.72 -60.86 -39.06
CA GLN A 4 -32.79 -61.80 -38.68
C GLN A 4 -33.99 -61.70 -39.64
N ILE A 5 -34.34 -60.46 -40.04
CA ILE A 5 -35.38 -60.23 -41.05
C ILE A 5 -34.95 -60.83 -42.40
N LEU A 6 -33.73 -60.56 -42.85
CA LEU A 6 -33.20 -61.09 -44.10
C LEU A 6 -33.07 -62.63 -44.08
N ALA A 7 -32.71 -63.24 -42.95
CA ALA A 7 -32.68 -64.69 -42.81
C ALA A 7 -34.08 -65.31 -42.97
N ALA A 8 -35.09 -64.76 -42.28
CA ALA A 8 -36.48 -65.21 -42.40
C ALA A 8 -37.03 -65.03 -43.82
N VAL A 9 -36.74 -63.89 -44.45
CA VAL A 9 -37.17 -63.59 -45.83
C VAL A 9 -36.46 -64.49 -46.86
N LYS A 10 -35.18 -64.82 -46.66
CA LYS A 10 -34.42 -65.76 -47.53
C LYS A 10 -34.93 -67.19 -47.45
N VAL A 11 -35.30 -67.65 -46.24
CA VAL A 11 -35.94 -68.98 -46.05
C VAL A 11 -37.26 -69.05 -46.81
N THR A 12 -38.11 -68.02 -46.69
CA THR A 12 -39.39 -67.97 -47.41
C THR A 12 -39.19 -67.83 -48.93
N LYS A 13 -38.19 -67.07 -49.38
CA LYS A 13 -37.82 -66.97 -50.81
C LYS A 13 -37.45 -68.34 -51.38
N HIS A 14 -36.63 -69.11 -50.65
CA HIS A 14 -36.24 -70.45 -51.07
C HIS A 14 -37.45 -71.41 -51.12
N ARG A 15 -38.32 -71.37 -50.11
CA ARG A 15 -39.59 -72.12 -50.05
C ARG A 15 -40.50 -71.83 -51.25
N MET A 16 -40.63 -70.56 -51.65
CA MET A 16 -41.49 -70.15 -52.76
C MET A 16 -40.87 -70.42 -54.14
N SER A 17 -39.53 -70.41 -54.27
CA SER A 17 -38.83 -70.73 -55.52
C SER A 17 -38.95 -72.19 -55.94
N LEU A 18 -39.19 -73.10 -54.98
CA LEU A 18 -39.39 -74.53 -55.22
C LEU A 18 -40.84 -74.87 -55.63
N SER A 19 -41.79 -73.98 -55.36
CA SER A 19 -43.20 -74.13 -55.73
C SER A 19 -43.40 -73.78 -57.21
N ARG A 20 -43.40 -74.79 -58.09
CA ARG A 20 -43.80 -74.64 -59.50
C ARG A 20 -45.32 -74.44 -59.58
N GLN A 21 -45.72 -73.28 -60.11
CA GLN A 21 -47.05 -72.89 -60.64
C GLN A 21 -47.89 -71.92 -59.78
N GLN A 22 -47.92 -70.64 -60.19
CA GLN A 22 -49.09 -69.74 -60.33
C GLN A 22 -48.59 -68.32 -60.68
N ARG A 23 -49.32 -67.54 -61.50
CA ARG A 23 -48.96 -66.12 -61.83
C ARG A 23 -48.72 -65.29 -60.56
N ASN A 24 -49.50 -65.54 -59.51
CA ASN A 24 -49.40 -64.87 -58.21
C ASN A 24 -48.07 -65.17 -57.47
N SER A 25 -47.35 -66.26 -57.77
CA SER A 25 -46.08 -66.56 -57.11
C SER A 25 -44.94 -65.66 -57.59
N ILE A 26 -45.03 -65.14 -58.82
CA ILE A 26 -44.05 -64.22 -59.41
C ILE A 26 -44.12 -62.85 -58.72
N ASP A 27 -45.34 -62.34 -58.48
CA ASP A 27 -45.56 -61.05 -57.81
C ASP A 27 -45.11 -61.08 -56.34
N VAL A 28 -45.35 -62.21 -55.66
CA VAL A 28 -44.90 -62.42 -54.27
C VAL A 28 -43.38 -62.54 -54.18
N LEU A 29 -42.72 -63.24 -55.11
CA LEU A 29 -41.26 -63.32 -55.20
C LEU A 29 -40.64 -61.95 -55.55
N GLY A 30 -41.32 -61.14 -56.36
CA GLY A 30 -40.97 -59.75 -56.62
C GLY A 30 -41.01 -58.90 -55.36
N CYS A 31 -42.11 -58.98 -54.59
CA CYS A 31 -42.26 -58.27 -53.31
C CYS A 31 -41.19 -58.69 -52.28
N ILE A 32 -40.88 -59.98 -52.17
CA ILE A 32 -39.83 -60.52 -51.29
C ILE A 32 -38.44 -60.02 -51.71
N SER A 33 -38.18 -59.93 -53.02
CA SER A 33 -36.92 -59.37 -53.55
C SER A 33 -36.80 -57.88 -53.28
N VAL A 34 -37.90 -57.13 -53.31
CA VAL A 34 -37.94 -55.72 -52.90
C VAL A 34 -37.62 -55.58 -51.41
N VAL A 35 -38.16 -56.44 -50.53
CA VAL A 35 -37.80 -56.44 -49.10
C VAL A 35 -36.31 -56.72 -48.90
N GLU A 36 -35.75 -57.68 -49.61
CA GLU A 36 -34.31 -58.01 -49.56
C GLU A 36 -33.44 -56.86 -50.07
N GLN A 37 -33.85 -56.15 -51.13
CA GLN A 37 -33.12 -54.99 -51.66
C GLN A 37 -33.23 -53.77 -50.74
N CYS A 38 -34.43 -53.47 -50.23
CA CYS A 38 -34.66 -52.32 -49.35
C CYS A 38 -33.95 -52.47 -47.99
N LEU A 39 -33.86 -53.69 -47.44
CA LEU A 39 -33.23 -53.96 -46.15
C LEU A 39 -31.77 -54.44 -46.27
N GLY A 40 -31.36 -54.93 -47.45
CA GLY A 40 -30.00 -55.39 -47.73
C GLY A 40 -29.05 -54.29 -48.22
N CYS A 41 -29.58 -53.13 -48.64
CA CYS A 41 -28.78 -51.95 -48.92
C CYS A 41 -28.26 -51.32 -47.61
N ALA A 42 -27.11 -50.63 -47.68
CA ALA A 42 -26.26 -50.28 -46.53
C ALA A 42 -26.86 -49.34 -45.45
N SER A 43 -28.13 -48.91 -45.55
CA SER A 43 -28.79 -48.19 -44.46
C SER A 43 -30.33 -48.39 -44.43
N PRO A 44 -30.91 -48.80 -43.28
CA PRO A 44 -32.36 -48.89 -43.10
C PRO A 44 -32.95 -47.50 -42.89
N THR A 45 -33.17 -46.74 -43.97
CA THR A 45 -33.90 -45.47 -43.90
C THR A 45 -35.39 -45.67 -43.62
N THR A 46 -36.07 -44.68 -43.02
CA THR A 46 -37.51 -44.73 -42.77
C THR A 46 -38.30 -45.10 -44.02
N ARG A 47 -37.93 -44.52 -45.18
CA ARG A 47 -38.54 -44.84 -46.49
C ARG A 47 -38.35 -46.30 -46.90
N ASN A 48 -37.17 -46.87 -46.69
CA ASN A 48 -36.88 -48.27 -47.02
C ASN A 48 -37.63 -49.23 -46.08
N ILE A 49 -37.76 -48.87 -44.79
CA ILE A 49 -38.52 -49.65 -43.81
C ILE A 49 -40.02 -49.62 -44.15
N THR A 50 -40.58 -48.44 -44.46
CA THR A 50 -41.98 -48.31 -44.90
C THR A 50 -42.23 -49.09 -46.19
N SER A 51 -41.33 -49.00 -47.17
CA SER A 51 -41.43 -49.73 -48.44
C SER A 51 -41.35 -51.25 -48.22
N ALA A 52 -40.44 -51.71 -47.36
CA ALA A 52 -40.33 -53.12 -46.97
C ALA A 52 -41.58 -53.60 -46.22
N ARG A 53 -42.17 -52.77 -45.35
CA ARG A 53 -43.42 -53.09 -44.64
C ARG A 53 -44.61 -53.21 -45.58
N VAL A 54 -44.74 -52.30 -46.55
CA VAL A 54 -45.77 -52.37 -47.59
C VAL A 54 -45.58 -53.59 -48.48
N ALA A 55 -44.35 -53.86 -48.93
CA ALA A 55 -44.02 -55.03 -49.74
C ALA A 55 -44.27 -56.35 -48.98
N LEU A 56 -43.94 -56.41 -47.69
CA LEU A 56 -44.24 -57.57 -46.84
C LEU A 56 -45.76 -57.76 -46.64
N SER A 57 -46.50 -56.65 -46.45
CA SER A 57 -47.96 -56.69 -46.34
C SER A 57 -48.63 -57.17 -47.63
N LEU A 58 -48.11 -56.76 -48.79
CA LEU A 58 -48.61 -57.19 -50.10
C LEU A 58 -48.26 -58.67 -50.36
N ALA A 59 -47.05 -59.10 -50.01
CA ALA A 59 -46.61 -60.49 -50.07
C ALA A 59 -47.40 -61.42 -49.14
N ASN A 60 -47.98 -60.89 -48.05
CA ASN A 60 -48.79 -61.66 -47.11
C ASN A 60 -50.27 -61.77 -47.52
N HIS A 61 -50.75 -60.94 -48.45
CA HIS A 61 -52.15 -61.00 -48.91
C HIS A 61 -52.51 -62.36 -49.54
N SER A 62 -51.52 -63.09 -50.05
CA SER A 62 -51.64 -64.46 -50.56
C SER A 62 -51.42 -65.58 -49.53
N GLY A 63 -51.33 -65.27 -48.22
CA GLY A 63 -51.17 -66.28 -47.15
C GLY A 63 -49.80 -66.96 -47.11
N THR A 64 -48.74 -66.27 -47.56
CA THR A 64 -47.43 -66.84 -47.85
C THR A 64 -46.56 -67.13 -46.62
N PHE A 65 -46.78 -66.38 -45.53
CA PHE A 65 -46.08 -66.54 -44.26
C PHE A 65 -46.99 -67.26 -43.27
N ARG A 66 -46.42 -68.12 -42.42
CA ARG A 66 -47.17 -68.66 -41.26
C ARG A 66 -47.43 -67.54 -40.27
N ASP A 67 -48.53 -67.59 -39.52
CA ASP A 67 -48.91 -66.54 -38.56
C ASP A 67 -47.80 -66.27 -37.52
N GLU A 68 -47.10 -67.31 -37.06
CA GLU A 68 -45.94 -67.18 -36.16
C GLU A 68 -44.76 -66.46 -36.81
N GLU A 69 -44.39 -66.82 -38.05
CA GLU A 69 -43.30 -66.18 -38.82
C GLU A 69 -43.62 -64.70 -39.09
N LEU A 70 -44.87 -64.41 -39.45
CA LEU A 70 -45.36 -63.05 -39.70
C LEU A 70 -45.32 -62.21 -38.43
N SER A 71 -45.77 -62.76 -37.29
CA SER A 71 -45.75 -62.05 -36.01
C SER A 71 -44.31 -61.66 -35.60
N GLN A 72 -43.34 -62.55 -35.80
CA GLN A 72 -41.93 -62.29 -35.53
C GLN A 72 -41.37 -61.22 -36.47
N LEU A 73 -41.70 -61.28 -37.77
CA LEU A 73 -41.29 -60.27 -38.75
C LEU A 73 -41.85 -58.89 -38.44
N VAL A 74 -43.11 -58.79 -38.02
CA VAL A 74 -43.75 -57.52 -37.61
C VAL A 74 -43.07 -56.95 -36.37
N VAL A 75 -42.74 -57.76 -35.37
CA VAL A 75 -42.01 -57.31 -34.17
C VAL A 75 -40.61 -56.81 -34.55
N LEU A 76 -39.90 -57.52 -35.42
CA LEU A 76 -38.57 -57.13 -35.88
C LEU A 76 -38.59 -55.83 -36.70
N LEU A 77 -39.59 -55.65 -37.57
CA LEU A 77 -39.78 -54.40 -38.33
C LEU A 77 -40.12 -53.23 -37.41
N ARG A 78 -40.98 -53.41 -36.40
CA ARG A 78 -41.28 -52.38 -35.39
C ARG A 78 -40.05 -52.00 -34.56
N ARG A 79 -39.22 -52.98 -34.19
CA ARG A 79 -37.95 -52.73 -33.50
C ARG A 79 -36.99 -51.94 -34.39
N LEU A 80 -36.93 -52.25 -35.68
CA LEU A 80 -36.09 -51.54 -36.64
C LEU A 80 -36.56 -50.09 -36.84
N GLU A 81 -37.87 -49.88 -36.96
CA GLU A 81 -38.51 -48.55 -37.04
C GLU A 81 -38.20 -47.73 -35.78
N PHE A 82 -38.36 -48.31 -34.58
CA PHE A 82 -38.03 -47.66 -33.31
C PHE A 82 -36.57 -47.23 -33.22
N ILE A 83 -35.62 -48.09 -33.63
CA ILE A 83 -34.19 -47.76 -33.61
C ILE A 83 -33.88 -46.62 -34.59
N THR A 84 -34.54 -46.61 -35.75
CA THR A 84 -34.33 -45.58 -36.78
C THR A 84 -34.85 -44.21 -36.36
N GLU A 85 -35.95 -44.20 -35.59
CA GLU A 85 -36.56 -42.98 -35.05
C GLU A 85 -36.07 -42.58 -33.65
N LEU A 86 -35.16 -43.36 -33.05
CA LEU A 86 -34.78 -43.20 -31.64
C LEU A 86 -34.33 -41.77 -31.34
N GLN A 87 -33.46 -41.18 -32.18
CA GLN A 87 -32.97 -39.83 -31.99
C GLN A 87 -34.09 -38.77 -32.10
N ALA A 88 -35.02 -38.95 -33.03
CA ALA A 88 -36.14 -38.04 -33.22
C ALA A 88 -37.15 -38.12 -32.06
N ARG A 89 -37.38 -39.33 -31.53
CA ARG A 89 -38.24 -39.55 -30.35
C ARG A 89 -37.60 -39.01 -29.08
N ILE A 90 -36.30 -39.19 -28.90
CA ILE A 90 -35.56 -38.60 -27.78
C ILE A 90 -35.66 -37.08 -27.87
N ALA A 91 -35.35 -36.49 -29.03
CA ALA A 91 -35.45 -35.04 -29.25
C ALA A 91 -36.84 -34.52 -28.89
N SER A 92 -37.90 -35.13 -29.45
CA SER A 92 -39.29 -34.73 -29.17
C SER A 92 -39.69 -34.90 -27.70
N ALA A 93 -39.19 -35.92 -26.99
CA ALA A 93 -39.45 -36.11 -25.57
C ALA A 93 -38.69 -35.12 -24.67
N THR A 94 -37.59 -34.54 -25.17
CA THR A 94 -36.75 -33.57 -24.44
C THR A 94 -37.02 -32.11 -24.82
N GLU A 95 -37.96 -31.82 -25.71
CA GLU A 95 -38.31 -30.46 -26.16
C GLU A 95 -39.08 -29.68 -25.08
N PHE A 96 -38.37 -29.16 -24.07
CA PHE A 96 -38.95 -28.30 -23.02
C PHE A 96 -38.86 -26.80 -23.35
N GLY A 97 -38.04 -26.42 -24.31
CA GLY A 97 -37.81 -25.02 -24.69
C GLY A 97 -39.08 -24.22 -25.02
N PRO A 98 -40.01 -24.73 -25.85
CA PRO A 98 -41.24 -24.00 -26.20
C PRO A 98 -42.15 -23.68 -24.99
N LEU A 99 -42.20 -24.57 -24.00
CA LEU A 99 -42.96 -24.36 -22.77
C LEU A 99 -42.37 -23.21 -21.94
N LEU A 100 -41.04 -23.17 -21.80
CA LEU A 100 -40.34 -22.11 -21.08
C LEU A 100 -40.45 -20.76 -21.80
N TYR A 101 -40.54 -20.75 -23.13
CA TYR A 101 -40.81 -19.53 -23.90
C TYR A 101 -42.22 -18.99 -23.63
N GLN A 102 -43.25 -19.85 -23.66
CA GLN A 102 -44.63 -19.46 -23.38
C GLN A 102 -44.80 -18.93 -21.95
N HIS A 103 -44.10 -19.54 -20.99
CA HIS A 103 -44.08 -19.14 -19.58
C HIS A 103 -42.76 -18.47 -19.18
N ARG A 104 -42.33 -17.46 -19.93
CA ARG A 104 -41.08 -16.70 -19.70
C ARG A 104 -40.87 -16.16 -18.26
N VAL A 105 -41.95 -15.98 -17.50
CA VAL A 105 -41.91 -15.57 -16.09
C VAL A 105 -41.20 -16.59 -15.20
N ILE A 106 -41.27 -17.88 -15.55
CA ILE A 106 -40.62 -18.96 -14.79
C ILE A 106 -39.11 -18.78 -14.78
N VAL A 107 -38.51 -18.45 -15.93
CA VAL A 107 -37.06 -18.24 -16.07
C VAL A 107 -36.62 -17.01 -15.27
N ASP A 108 -37.37 -15.91 -15.36
CA ASP A 108 -37.06 -14.68 -14.62
C ASP A 108 -37.13 -14.88 -13.09
N THR A 109 -38.19 -15.56 -12.62
CA THR A 109 -38.36 -15.89 -11.19
C THR A 109 -37.29 -16.85 -10.69
N PHE A 110 -36.89 -17.82 -11.51
CA PHE A 110 -35.80 -18.74 -11.21
C PHE A 110 -34.46 -18.01 -11.07
N LEU A 111 -34.11 -17.12 -12.01
CA LEU A 111 -32.85 -16.37 -11.93
C LEU A 111 -32.79 -15.49 -10.66
N ALA A 112 -33.91 -14.91 -10.24
CA ALA A 112 -33.99 -14.15 -8.99
C ALA A 112 -33.84 -15.04 -7.74
N SER A 113 -34.43 -16.24 -7.73
CA SER A 113 -34.41 -17.12 -6.57
C SER A 113 -33.07 -17.83 -6.36
N VAL A 114 -32.32 -18.09 -7.44
CA VAL A 114 -30.99 -18.73 -7.39
C VAL A 114 -29.99 -17.89 -6.60
N VAL A 115 -30.07 -16.56 -6.68
CA VAL A 115 -29.19 -15.66 -5.93
C VAL A 115 -29.62 -15.52 -4.48
N ALA A 116 -30.94 -15.56 -4.20
CA ALA A 116 -31.48 -15.43 -2.84
C ALA A 116 -31.30 -16.69 -1.99
N THR A 117 -31.23 -17.88 -2.60
CA THR A 117 -31.23 -19.17 -1.90
C THR A 117 -29.82 -19.78 -1.89
N THR A 118 -28.88 -19.17 -1.18
CA THR A 118 -27.49 -19.67 -1.13
C THR A 118 -27.30 -20.83 -0.14
N SER A 119 -28.26 -21.09 0.77
CA SER A 119 -27.98 -21.92 1.96
C SER A 119 -29.01 -23.00 2.32
N GLY A 120 -29.77 -23.58 1.39
CA GLY A 120 -30.66 -24.68 1.82
C GLY A 120 -31.55 -25.41 0.80
N ALA A 121 -31.67 -24.97 -0.45
CA ALA A 121 -32.38 -25.73 -1.48
C ALA A 121 -31.34 -26.28 -2.46
N GLY A 122 -31.50 -27.51 -2.97
CA GLY A 122 -30.59 -28.18 -3.92
C GLY A 122 -30.43 -27.50 -5.29
N ILE A 123 -30.64 -26.19 -5.38
CA ILE A 123 -30.43 -25.34 -6.54
C ILE A 123 -28.97 -24.89 -6.52
N THR A 124 -28.12 -25.64 -7.21
CA THR A 124 -26.72 -25.23 -7.39
C THR A 124 -26.62 -24.20 -8.52
N PRO A 125 -25.63 -23.29 -8.52
CA PRO A 125 -25.43 -22.36 -9.63
C PRO A 125 -25.25 -23.04 -11.00
N ALA A 126 -24.83 -24.31 -11.02
CA ALA A 126 -24.78 -25.13 -12.24
C ALA A 126 -26.17 -25.35 -12.87
N THR A 127 -27.25 -25.29 -12.08
CA THR A 127 -28.63 -25.39 -12.60
C THR A 127 -29.00 -24.23 -13.52
N ILE A 128 -28.35 -23.07 -13.41
CA ILE A 128 -28.51 -21.95 -14.35
C ILE A 128 -28.14 -22.41 -15.77
N GLN A 129 -27.01 -23.12 -15.91
CA GLN A 129 -26.57 -23.61 -17.22
C GLN A 129 -27.58 -24.62 -17.78
N SER A 130 -28.08 -25.54 -16.95
CA SER A 130 -29.08 -26.53 -17.37
C SER A 130 -30.38 -25.86 -17.83
N VAL A 131 -30.92 -24.93 -17.05
CA VAL A 131 -32.16 -24.23 -17.37
C VAL A 131 -32.00 -23.40 -18.65
N LEU A 132 -30.91 -22.65 -18.80
CA LEU A 132 -30.65 -21.86 -20.02
C LEU A 132 -30.35 -22.72 -21.24
N SER A 133 -29.81 -23.94 -21.05
CA SER A 133 -29.67 -24.92 -22.12
C SER A 133 -31.03 -25.43 -22.57
N CYS A 134 -31.94 -25.76 -21.65
CA CYS A 134 -33.33 -26.12 -22.00
C CYS A 134 -34.08 -24.98 -22.70
N VAL A 135 -33.85 -23.73 -22.28
CA VAL A 135 -34.39 -22.56 -22.99
C VAL A 135 -33.80 -22.45 -24.40
N SER A 136 -32.55 -22.85 -24.59
CA SER A 136 -31.90 -22.80 -25.91
C SER A 136 -32.54 -23.74 -26.94
N ASP A 137 -33.21 -24.80 -26.49
CA ASP A 137 -33.96 -25.73 -27.37
C ASP A 137 -35.14 -25.05 -28.06
N CYS A 138 -35.65 -23.92 -27.55
CA CYS A 138 -36.71 -23.18 -28.22
C CYS A 138 -36.26 -22.58 -29.56
N LYS A 139 -34.94 -22.48 -29.82
CA LYS A 139 -34.38 -21.87 -31.03
C LYS A 139 -34.97 -22.47 -32.32
N SER A 140 -35.07 -23.80 -32.42
CA SER A 140 -35.63 -24.47 -33.60
C SER A 140 -37.10 -24.08 -33.82
N SER A 141 -37.89 -24.06 -32.75
CA SER A 141 -39.31 -23.71 -32.79
C SER A 141 -39.55 -22.22 -33.09
N LEU A 142 -38.71 -21.32 -32.58
CA LEU A 142 -38.81 -19.89 -32.87
C LEU A 142 -38.47 -19.57 -34.34
N LEU A 143 -37.51 -20.30 -34.94
CA LEU A 143 -37.16 -20.15 -36.36
C LEU A 143 -38.25 -20.67 -37.31
N LEU A 144 -39.17 -21.51 -36.84
CA LEU A 144 -40.34 -21.99 -37.61
C LEU A 144 -41.53 -21.02 -37.58
N SER A 145 -41.40 -19.87 -36.92
CA SER A 145 -42.47 -18.89 -36.82
C SER A 145 -42.79 -18.24 -38.18
N ARG A 146 -44.07 -18.28 -38.59
CA ARG A 146 -44.56 -17.78 -39.89
C ARG A 146 -45.24 -16.42 -39.83
N HIS A 147 -45.41 -15.86 -38.62
CA HIS A 147 -46.21 -14.65 -38.38
C HIS A 147 -45.40 -13.35 -38.46
N LEU A 148 -44.08 -13.43 -38.66
CA LEU A 148 -43.17 -12.28 -38.81
C LEU A 148 -42.45 -12.36 -40.16
N GLU A 149 -42.09 -11.20 -40.71
CA GLU A 149 -41.34 -11.09 -41.97
C GLU A 149 -39.96 -11.76 -41.89
N THR A 150 -39.34 -11.71 -40.70
CA THR A 150 -38.08 -12.40 -40.39
C THR A 150 -38.20 -13.12 -39.04
N PRO A 151 -38.08 -14.46 -39.00
CA PRO A 151 -38.13 -15.25 -37.75
C PRO A 151 -37.02 -14.89 -36.75
N ASP A 152 -35.90 -14.36 -37.26
CA ASP A 152 -34.74 -13.97 -36.47
C ASP A 152 -35.04 -12.81 -35.50
N MET A 153 -35.98 -11.93 -35.83
CA MET A 153 -36.36 -10.81 -34.97
C MET A 153 -36.92 -11.28 -33.62
N LEU A 154 -37.71 -12.35 -33.63
CA LEU A 154 -38.31 -12.94 -32.43
C LEU A 154 -37.26 -13.66 -31.59
N LEU A 155 -36.31 -14.34 -32.24
CA LEU A 155 -35.17 -14.95 -31.58
C LEU A 155 -34.28 -13.90 -30.90
N GLN A 156 -33.94 -12.82 -31.60
CA GLN A 156 -33.11 -11.73 -31.07
C GLN A 156 -33.81 -11.01 -29.91
N ALA A 157 -35.12 -10.76 -30.00
CA ALA A 157 -35.89 -10.14 -28.93
C ALA A 157 -35.89 -11.00 -27.66
N PHE A 158 -36.13 -12.31 -27.80
CA PHE A 158 -36.13 -13.23 -26.66
C PHE A 158 -34.72 -13.44 -26.07
N GLN A 159 -33.72 -13.54 -26.94
CA GLN A 159 -32.31 -13.60 -26.53
C GLN A 159 -31.90 -12.36 -25.74
N LYS A 160 -32.28 -11.16 -26.19
CA LYS A 160 -32.04 -9.92 -25.46
C LYS A 160 -32.70 -9.94 -24.08
N GLN A 161 -33.98 -10.34 -24.02
CA GLN A 161 -34.71 -10.44 -22.76
C GLN A 161 -34.01 -11.39 -21.75
N LEU A 162 -33.54 -12.56 -22.19
CA LEU A 162 -32.82 -13.50 -21.33
C LEU A 162 -31.47 -12.97 -20.87
N CYS A 163 -30.72 -12.32 -21.76
CA CYS A 163 -29.46 -11.68 -21.41
C CYS A 163 -29.65 -10.54 -20.40
N ASP A 164 -30.69 -9.72 -20.59
CA ASP A 164 -31.01 -8.61 -19.69
C ASP A 164 -31.44 -9.13 -18.31
N ALA A 165 -32.26 -10.19 -18.26
CA ALA A 165 -32.65 -10.85 -17.00
C ALA A 165 -31.44 -11.48 -16.28
N LEU A 166 -30.55 -12.16 -16.99
CA LEU A 166 -29.30 -12.71 -16.44
C LEU A 166 -28.38 -11.60 -15.91
N GLN A 167 -28.28 -10.49 -16.65
CA GLN A 167 -27.47 -9.34 -16.25
C GLN A 167 -28.02 -8.68 -14.99
N GLU A 168 -29.33 -8.39 -14.95
CA GLU A 168 -29.95 -7.65 -13.85
C GLU A 168 -30.05 -8.50 -12.57
N LYS A 169 -30.55 -9.74 -12.68
CA LYS A 169 -30.89 -10.56 -11.51
C LYS A 169 -29.69 -11.33 -10.95
N VAL A 170 -28.71 -11.67 -11.79
CA VAL A 170 -27.54 -12.47 -11.37
C VAL A 170 -26.26 -11.65 -11.37
N ILE A 171 -25.85 -11.11 -12.52
CA ILE A 171 -24.53 -10.49 -12.67
C ILE A 171 -24.41 -9.22 -11.83
N ASN A 172 -25.39 -8.31 -11.88
CA ASN A 172 -25.33 -7.06 -11.13
C ASN A 172 -25.36 -7.29 -9.61
N VAL A 173 -26.17 -8.24 -9.14
CA VAL A 173 -26.24 -8.60 -7.72
C VAL A 173 -24.91 -9.21 -7.26
N LEU A 174 -24.32 -10.09 -8.07
CA LEU A 174 -23.00 -10.67 -7.81
C LEU A 174 -21.89 -9.61 -7.79
N CYS A 175 -21.88 -8.69 -8.75
CA CYS A 175 -20.95 -7.56 -8.81
C CYS A 175 -21.02 -6.71 -7.53
N SER A 176 -22.23 -6.34 -7.11
CA SER A 176 -22.46 -5.55 -5.90
C SER A 176 -22.02 -6.30 -4.63
N ALA A 177 -22.31 -7.61 -4.53
CA ALA A 177 -21.90 -8.44 -3.41
C ALA A 177 -20.38 -8.56 -3.31
N VAL A 178 -19.70 -8.85 -4.43
CA VAL A 178 -18.23 -8.94 -4.50
C VAL A 178 -17.58 -7.59 -4.14
N GLU A 179 -18.09 -6.49 -4.67
CA GLU A 179 -17.62 -5.14 -4.35
C GLU A 179 -17.77 -4.81 -2.87
N THR A 180 -18.94 -5.09 -2.29
CA THR A 180 -19.24 -4.84 -0.88
C THR A 180 -18.30 -5.64 0.02
N GLU A 181 -18.12 -6.93 -0.27
CA GLU A 181 -17.21 -7.80 0.48
C GLU A 181 -15.74 -7.35 0.38
N LEU A 182 -15.30 -6.90 -0.80
CA LEU A 182 -13.95 -6.34 -0.97
C LEU A 182 -13.75 -5.06 -0.16
N ARG A 183 -14.75 -4.17 -0.14
CA ARG A 183 -14.68 -2.93 0.67
C ARG A 183 -14.65 -3.24 2.15
N LEU A 184 -15.53 -4.13 2.63
CA LEU A 184 -15.57 -4.56 4.02
C LEU A 184 -14.26 -5.22 4.44
N SER A 185 -13.71 -6.10 3.61
CA SER A 185 -12.42 -6.76 3.86
C SER A 185 -11.28 -5.74 3.99
N THR A 186 -11.23 -4.77 3.08
CA THR A 186 -10.15 -3.76 3.04
C THR A 186 -10.25 -2.80 4.22
N HIS A 187 -11.46 -2.39 4.61
CA HIS A 187 -11.71 -1.47 5.73
C HIS A 187 -11.95 -2.18 7.07
N SER A 188 -11.71 -3.48 7.18
CA SER A 188 -11.84 -4.23 8.45
C SER A 188 -11.02 -3.62 9.58
N HIS A 189 -9.84 -3.07 9.28
CA HIS A 189 -8.96 -2.40 10.24
C HIS A 189 -9.47 -1.03 10.73
N LEU A 190 -10.44 -0.42 10.03
CA LEU A 190 -11.10 0.83 10.42
C LEU A 190 -12.36 0.57 11.28
N GLN A 191 -12.87 -0.66 11.28
CA GLN A 191 -13.95 -1.04 12.17
C GLN A 191 -13.39 -1.07 13.59
N LEU A 192 -13.91 -0.18 14.44
CA LEU A 192 -13.65 -0.24 15.86
C LEU A 192 -14.20 -1.57 16.37
N ASN A 193 -13.31 -2.52 16.68
CA ASN A 193 -13.70 -3.68 17.46
C ASN A 193 -14.51 -3.16 18.66
N PRO A 194 -15.72 -3.69 18.92
CA PRO A 194 -16.50 -3.26 20.06
C PRO A 194 -15.59 -3.33 21.28
N ARG A 195 -15.56 -2.21 22.02
CA ARG A 195 -14.58 -1.86 23.06
C ARG A 195 -14.54 -2.83 24.26
N ASN A 196 -15.18 -3.98 24.16
CA ASN A 196 -15.26 -4.97 25.22
C ASN A 196 -14.96 -6.39 24.68
N PRO A 197 -13.78 -6.97 25.00
CA PRO A 197 -13.39 -8.32 24.58
C PRO A 197 -14.16 -9.45 25.31
N TYR A 198 -15.12 -9.14 26.18
CA TYR A 198 -15.88 -10.10 26.96
C TYR A 198 -17.33 -10.31 26.50
N HIS A 199 -17.76 -9.66 25.41
CA HIS A 199 -19.06 -9.95 24.78
C HIS A 199 -18.86 -10.68 23.45
N GLU A 200 -18.35 -11.90 23.53
CA GLU A 200 -18.61 -12.90 22.50
C GLU A 200 -19.94 -13.58 22.84
N GLY A 201 -20.96 -13.34 22.00
CA GLY A 201 -22.18 -14.15 21.96
C GLY A 201 -23.27 -13.77 22.99
N SER A 202 -24.19 -12.88 22.60
CA SER A 202 -25.56 -12.94 23.14
C SER A 202 -26.56 -12.37 22.14
N THR A 203 -26.81 -13.11 21.06
CA THR A 203 -28.08 -13.01 20.32
C THR A 203 -28.88 -14.28 20.55
N THR A 204 -29.57 -14.35 21.68
CA THR A 204 -30.75 -15.21 21.85
C THR A 204 -31.79 -14.47 22.71
N ALA A 205 -32.90 -14.13 22.04
CA ALA A 205 -34.27 -13.96 22.50
C ALA A 205 -34.63 -13.49 23.94
N ALA A 206 -35.57 -12.53 23.93
CA ALA A 206 -36.66 -12.27 24.90
C ALA A 206 -36.43 -11.26 26.06
N GLY A 207 -37.38 -10.31 26.18
CA GLY A 207 -37.83 -9.76 27.48
C GLY A 207 -37.64 -8.26 27.72
N THR A 208 -38.69 -7.47 27.42
CA THR A 208 -39.21 -6.28 28.14
C THR A 208 -38.36 -5.63 29.26
N SER A 209 -38.02 -4.33 29.13
CA SER A 209 -38.62 -3.20 29.89
C SER A 209 -37.79 -1.90 29.86
N SER A 210 -38.48 -0.80 29.52
CA SER A 210 -38.32 0.62 29.91
C SER A 210 -36.98 1.19 30.43
N SER A 211 -36.46 2.24 29.80
CA SER A 211 -36.68 3.65 30.21
C SER A 211 -35.77 4.66 29.46
N ASN A 212 -36.31 5.87 29.33
CA ASN A 212 -35.87 6.99 28.50
C ASN A 212 -34.57 7.69 28.95
N ASN A 213 -33.78 8.22 28.00
CA ASN A 213 -33.64 9.68 27.77
C ASN A 213 -32.63 10.03 26.65
N SER A 214 -33.13 10.81 25.68
CA SER A 214 -32.55 11.51 24.52
C SER A 214 -31.31 12.41 24.81
N PRO A 215 -30.58 13.02 23.82
CA PRO A 215 -31.05 13.38 22.47
C PRO A 215 -30.12 13.24 21.24
N ALA A 216 -30.80 13.04 20.11
CA ALA A 216 -30.58 13.54 18.75
C ALA A 216 -29.21 14.12 18.37
N SER A 217 -28.51 13.40 17.48
CA SER A 217 -27.85 14.01 16.33
C SER A 217 -28.23 13.25 15.05
N SER A 218 -28.47 14.03 14.01
CA SER A 218 -29.20 13.74 12.78
C SER A 218 -28.34 13.13 11.68
N GLY A 219 -28.93 12.19 10.92
CA GLY A 219 -28.47 11.70 9.60
C GLY A 219 -27.37 10.65 9.72
N THR A 220 -27.50 9.41 9.29
CA THR A 220 -28.20 8.88 8.11
C THR A 220 -28.52 7.41 8.40
N THR A 221 -29.64 6.94 7.86
CA THR A 221 -30.17 5.57 7.94
C THR A 221 -29.09 4.50 7.70
N GLY A 222 -28.50 4.00 8.79
CA GLY A 222 -27.78 2.75 8.80
C GLY A 222 -28.77 1.62 8.91
N THR A 223 -29.33 1.21 7.77
CA THR A 223 -30.00 -0.09 7.66
C THR A 223 -28.93 -1.13 7.97
N THR A 224 -28.95 -1.71 9.16
CA THR A 224 -28.23 -2.95 9.46
C THR A 224 -28.90 -4.05 8.66
N VAL A 225 -28.56 -4.13 7.38
CA VAL A 225 -28.87 -5.29 6.55
C VAL A 225 -28.04 -6.42 7.13
N ALA A 226 -28.71 -7.42 7.69
CA ALA A 226 -28.09 -8.71 7.92
C ALA A 226 -27.61 -9.21 6.55
N THR A 227 -26.32 -9.04 6.27
CA THR A 227 -25.71 -9.44 5.01
C THR A 227 -25.82 -10.94 4.91
N THR A 228 -26.81 -11.41 4.16
CA THR A 228 -26.84 -12.77 3.64
C THR A 228 -25.58 -12.90 2.79
N THR A 229 -24.54 -13.54 3.33
CA THR A 229 -23.24 -13.68 2.66
C THR A 229 -23.43 -14.63 1.47
N LEU A 230 -23.86 -14.08 0.34
CA LEU A 230 -23.81 -14.74 -0.95
C LEU A 230 -22.36 -15.13 -1.21
N ASP A 231 -22.05 -16.42 -1.23
CA ASP A 231 -20.73 -16.90 -1.65
C ASP A 231 -20.62 -16.74 -3.18
N PRO A 232 -19.74 -15.85 -3.69
CA PRO A 232 -19.64 -15.63 -5.12
C PRO A 232 -18.87 -16.75 -5.84
N LEU A 233 -18.09 -17.57 -5.13
CA LEU A 233 -17.16 -18.53 -5.74
C LEU A 233 -17.86 -19.55 -6.65
N PRO A 234 -19.00 -20.18 -6.26
CA PRO A 234 -19.72 -21.11 -7.13
C PRO A 234 -20.20 -20.50 -8.46
N PHE A 235 -20.52 -19.21 -8.49
CA PHE A 235 -20.96 -18.51 -9.71
C PHE A 235 -19.78 -18.15 -10.61
N LEU A 236 -18.63 -17.83 -10.03
CA LEU A 236 -17.41 -17.46 -10.75
C LEU A 236 -16.71 -18.66 -11.41
N LEU A 237 -16.95 -19.87 -10.91
CA LEU A 237 -16.43 -21.13 -11.46
C LEU A 237 -17.28 -21.70 -12.61
N LEU A 238 -18.42 -21.07 -12.94
CA LEU A 238 -19.28 -21.56 -14.02
C LEU A 238 -18.61 -21.41 -15.40
N PRO A 239 -18.74 -22.41 -16.27
CA PRO A 239 -18.29 -22.31 -17.65
C PRO A 239 -19.12 -21.28 -18.43
N PRO A 240 -18.67 -20.87 -19.64
CA PRO A 240 -19.40 -19.93 -20.46
C PRO A 240 -20.84 -20.40 -20.74
N ILE A 241 -21.81 -19.58 -20.37
CA ILE A 241 -23.24 -19.88 -20.48
C ILE A 241 -23.71 -19.50 -21.88
N ASN A 242 -24.39 -20.42 -22.55
CA ASN A 242 -24.99 -20.15 -23.85
C ASN A 242 -26.44 -19.66 -23.68
N CYS A 243 -26.68 -18.40 -24.04
CA CYS A 243 -28.02 -17.81 -24.12
C CYS A 243 -28.44 -17.69 -25.59
N LEU A 244 -29.09 -18.74 -26.13
CA LEU A 244 -29.62 -18.76 -27.51
C LEU A 244 -28.58 -18.39 -28.60
N GLY A 245 -27.33 -18.79 -28.43
CA GLY A 245 -26.22 -18.52 -29.36
C GLY A 245 -25.28 -17.38 -28.93
N LYS A 246 -25.61 -16.63 -27.88
CA LYS A 246 -24.71 -15.64 -27.27
C LYS A 246 -24.05 -16.24 -26.04
N VAL A 247 -22.73 -16.30 -26.06
CA VAL A 247 -21.94 -16.84 -24.95
C VAL A 247 -21.69 -15.74 -23.93
N VAL A 248 -22.10 -15.96 -22.68
CA VAL A 248 -21.94 -15.05 -21.55
C VAL A 248 -21.02 -15.70 -20.52
N HIS A 249 -19.93 -15.02 -20.16
CA HIS A 249 -18.99 -15.50 -19.14
C HIS A 249 -19.13 -14.65 -17.87
N ILE A 250 -19.77 -15.20 -16.83
CA ILE A 250 -20.07 -14.47 -15.59
C ILE A 250 -18.78 -13.88 -14.97
N LYS A 251 -17.73 -14.69 -14.81
CA LYS A 251 -16.43 -14.23 -14.29
C LYS A 251 -15.90 -12.99 -15.03
N ARG A 252 -15.90 -13.00 -16.36
CA ARG A 252 -15.40 -11.88 -17.18
C ARG A 252 -16.24 -10.62 -17.02
N CYS A 253 -17.57 -10.76 -16.88
CA CYS A 253 -18.45 -9.63 -16.61
C CYS A 253 -18.13 -8.99 -15.25
N VAL A 254 -17.85 -9.80 -14.22
CA VAL A 254 -17.44 -9.30 -12.89
C VAL A 254 -16.05 -8.64 -12.96
N GLU A 255 -15.08 -9.25 -13.65
CA GLU A 255 -13.74 -8.66 -13.85
C GLU A 255 -13.81 -7.30 -14.58
N GLN A 256 -14.66 -7.20 -15.60
CA GLN A 256 -14.87 -5.96 -16.36
C GLN A 256 -15.52 -4.89 -15.48
N TYR A 257 -16.56 -5.25 -14.71
CA TYR A 257 -17.22 -4.35 -13.78
C TYR A 257 -16.25 -3.78 -12.75
N LEU A 258 -15.50 -4.65 -12.07
CA LEU A 258 -14.52 -4.24 -11.06
C LEU A 258 -13.41 -3.37 -11.68
N SER A 259 -12.92 -3.72 -12.87
CA SER A 259 -11.89 -2.92 -13.55
C SER A 259 -12.38 -1.51 -13.88
N GLN A 260 -13.61 -1.39 -14.39
CA GLN A 260 -14.22 -0.09 -14.69
C GLN A 260 -14.47 0.72 -13.42
N MET A 261 -14.97 0.08 -12.35
CA MET A 261 -15.22 0.72 -11.06
C MET A 261 -13.92 1.22 -10.44
N PHE A 262 -12.88 0.39 -10.37
CA PHE A 262 -11.58 0.78 -9.84
C PHE A 262 -10.98 1.96 -10.62
N TYR A 263 -11.06 1.94 -11.94
CA TYR A 263 -10.59 3.06 -12.75
C TYR A 263 -11.38 4.34 -12.48
N ALA A 264 -12.71 4.28 -12.57
CA ALA A 264 -13.58 5.45 -12.37
C ALA A 264 -13.40 6.06 -10.98
N MET A 265 -13.36 5.23 -9.94
CA MET A 265 -13.17 5.69 -8.57
C MET A 265 -11.78 6.26 -8.32
N THR A 266 -10.74 5.69 -8.92
CA THR A 266 -9.39 6.25 -8.80
C THR A 266 -9.26 7.60 -9.52
N VAL A 267 -9.98 7.80 -10.62
CA VAL A 267 -10.04 9.11 -11.30
C VAL A 267 -10.75 10.16 -10.45
N VAL A 268 -11.83 9.78 -9.75
CA VAL A 268 -12.59 10.69 -8.87
C VAL A 268 -11.80 11.02 -7.60
N ALA A 269 -11.19 10.02 -6.97
CA ALA A 269 -10.43 10.16 -5.73
C ALA A 269 -9.05 9.50 -5.87
N PRO A 270 -8.04 10.21 -6.41
CA PRO A 270 -6.72 9.63 -6.64
C PRO A 270 -6.03 9.16 -5.36
N HIS A 271 -6.29 9.83 -4.24
CA HIS A 271 -5.70 9.50 -2.94
C HIS A 271 -6.09 8.10 -2.43
N ASP A 272 -7.23 7.55 -2.87
CA ASP A 272 -7.71 6.21 -2.50
C ASP A 272 -7.22 5.10 -3.44
N SER A 273 -6.39 5.44 -4.43
CA SER A 273 -5.77 4.48 -5.36
C SER A 273 -5.14 3.26 -4.68
N HIS A 274 -4.49 3.46 -3.53
CA HIS A 274 -3.86 2.39 -2.77
C HIS A 274 -4.89 1.39 -2.25
N THR A 275 -6.01 1.88 -1.72
CA THR A 275 -7.12 1.06 -1.25
C THR A 275 -7.71 0.22 -2.38
N TYR A 276 -7.88 0.80 -3.57
CA TYR A 276 -8.37 0.04 -4.73
C TYR A 276 -7.34 -0.99 -5.24
N GLN A 277 -6.05 -0.71 -5.09
CA GLN A 277 -4.99 -1.68 -5.39
C GLN A 277 -5.00 -2.85 -4.40
N GLU A 278 -5.26 -2.60 -3.11
CA GLU A 278 -5.45 -3.65 -2.10
C GLU A 278 -6.69 -4.49 -2.40
N MET A 279 -7.84 -3.87 -2.68
CA MET A 279 -9.07 -4.57 -3.09
C MET A 279 -8.82 -5.48 -4.30
N ARG A 280 -8.00 -5.02 -5.24
CA ARG A 280 -7.61 -5.80 -6.42
C ARG A 280 -6.74 -7.00 -6.08
N ALA A 281 -5.74 -6.83 -5.22
CA ALA A 281 -4.93 -7.95 -4.74
C ALA A 281 -5.78 -8.98 -3.97
N LEU A 282 -6.72 -8.51 -3.16
CA LEU A 282 -7.68 -9.37 -2.45
C LEU A 282 -8.62 -10.11 -3.39
N ALA A 283 -9.12 -9.46 -4.45
CA ALA A 283 -9.99 -10.10 -5.44
C ALA A 283 -9.27 -11.24 -6.19
N LEU A 284 -7.99 -11.03 -6.50
CA LEU A 284 -7.14 -12.06 -7.11
C LEU A 284 -6.90 -13.22 -6.13
N HIS A 285 -6.56 -12.92 -4.88
CA HIS A 285 -6.22 -13.93 -3.89
C HIS A 285 -7.44 -14.76 -3.44
N LYS A 286 -8.60 -14.13 -3.23
CA LYS A 286 -9.82 -14.81 -2.75
C LYS A 286 -10.56 -15.56 -3.86
N TRP A 287 -10.68 -14.98 -5.05
CA TRP A 287 -11.55 -15.52 -6.12
C TRP A 287 -10.88 -15.70 -7.48
N GLY A 288 -9.58 -15.40 -7.60
CA GLY A 288 -8.86 -15.53 -8.87
C GLY A 288 -9.38 -14.59 -9.97
N LEU A 289 -9.91 -13.42 -9.59
CA LEU A 289 -10.41 -12.39 -10.50
C LEU A 289 -9.25 -11.53 -11.03
N HIS A 290 -9.06 -11.53 -12.35
CA HIS A 290 -8.01 -10.75 -13.01
C HIS A 290 -8.59 -9.43 -13.51
N THR A 291 -8.44 -8.38 -12.72
CA THR A 291 -8.82 -7.02 -13.14
C THR A 291 -7.65 -6.32 -13.82
N HIS A 292 -7.91 -5.31 -14.65
CA HIS A 292 -6.88 -4.54 -15.35
C HIS A 292 -6.14 -3.56 -14.44
N ASN A 293 -4.88 -3.27 -14.75
CA ASN A 293 -4.11 -2.29 -13.97
C ASN A 293 -4.50 -0.89 -14.40
N THR A 294 -4.86 -0.04 -13.44
CA THR A 294 -5.30 1.34 -13.72
C THR A 294 -4.15 2.19 -14.26
N GLY A 295 -2.89 1.77 -14.09
CA GLY A 295 -1.73 2.32 -14.81
C GLY A 295 -1.53 3.82 -14.60
N LEU A 296 -2.13 4.39 -13.56
CA LEU A 296 -2.08 5.82 -13.29
C LEU A 296 -0.67 6.22 -12.86
N PRO A 297 -0.08 7.28 -13.45
CA PRO A 297 1.24 7.76 -13.06
C PRO A 297 1.25 8.13 -11.57
N ALA A 298 2.24 7.66 -10.82
CA ALA A 298 2.38 7.93 -9.39
C ALA A 298 2.40 9.44 -9.04
N HIS A 299 2.78 10.29 -10.00
CA HIS A 299 2.81 11.76 -9.88
C HIS A 299 1.43 12.40 -9.69
N THR A 300 0.35 11.80 -10.21
CA THR A 300 -1.01 12.41 -10.18
C THR A 300 -1.85 11.97 -8.99
N THR A 301 -1.35 11.00 -8.21
CA THR A 301 -2.18 10.19 -7.32
C THR A 301 -2.28 10.74 -5.89
N HIS A 302 -1.26 11.47 -5.44
CA HIS A 302 -1.25 12.08 -4.12
C HIS A 302 -1.08 13.61 -4.23
N GLN A 303 -2.13 14.36 -3.92
CA GLN A 303 -2.06 15.80 -3.72
C GLN A 303 -1.16 16.10 -2.51
N GLY A 304 -0.02 16.75 -2.73
CA GLY A 304 0.90 17.15 -1.67
C GLY A 304 2.10 17.91 -2.23
N VAL A 305 2.79 18.63 -1.35
CA VAL A 305 4.02 19.35 -1.70
C VAL A 305 5.12 18.34 -2.04
N ASP A 306 5.69 18.44 -3.24
CA ASP A 306 6.79 17.59 -3.70
C ASP A 306 8.12 18.01 -3.03
N VAL A 307 8.90 17.02 -2.61
CA VAL A 307 10.25 17.20 -2.07
C VAL A 307 11.13 18.00 -3.03
N LEU A 308 11.05 17.77 -4.34
CA LEU A 308 11.88 18.51 -5.30
C LEU A 308 11.57 20.00 -5.34
N GLU A 309 10.30 20.39 -5.17
CA GLU A 309 9.89 21.79 -5.10
C GLU A 309 10.45 22.45 -3.83
N VAL A 310 10.37 21.75 -2.69
CA VAL A 310 10.93 22.20 -1.41
C VAL A 310 12.46 22.37 -1.51
N VAL A 311 13.16 21.41 -2.11
CA VAL A 311 14.62 21.47 -2.27
C VAL A 311 15.03 22.66 -3.15
N ARG A 312 14.31 22.91 -4.26
CA ARG A 312 14.58 24.05 -5.16
C ARG A 312 14.43 25.39 -4.47
N GLN A 313 13.47 25.52 -3.54
CA GLN A 313 13.21 26.74 -2.79
C GLN A 313 13.48 26.58 -1.29
N LEU A 314 14.54 25.84 -0.95
CA LEU A 314 14.84 25.52 0.45
C LEU A 314 14.86 26.78 1.31
N SER A 315 15.55 27.84 0.87
CA SER A 315 15.65 29.11 1.61
C SER A 315 14.30 29.75 1.97
N VAL A 316 13.29 29.61 1.12
CA VAL A 316 11.94 30.13 1.37
C VAL A 316 11.22 29.19 2.33
N PHE A 317 11.29 27.88 2.08
CA PHE A 317 10.69 26.87 2.93
C PHE A 317 11.15 26.99 4.38
N VAL A 318 12.47 27.10 4.63
CA VAL A 318 13.00 27.16 6.00
C VAL A 318 12.56 28.40 6.78
N ARG A 319 12.20 29.48 6.06
CA ARG A 319 11.74 30.75 6.65
C ARG A 319 10.23 30.74 6.86
N CYS A 320 9.47 30.22 5.91
CA CYS A 320 8.01 30.29 5.90
C CYS A 320 7.33 29.09 6.58
N TYR A 321 8.08 28.07 7.01
CA TYR A 321 7.53 26.90 7.70
C TYR A 321 8.07 26.76 9.13
N HIS A 322 7.21 26.27 10.00
CA HIS A 322 7.51 25.95 11.38
C HIS A 322 7.64 24.44 11.57
N TYR A 323 8.74 24.02 12.18
CA TYR A 323 9.01 22.62 12.47
C TYR A 323 8.49 22.21 13.85
N SER A 324 7.81 21.06 13.91
CA SER A 324 7.49 20.36 15.15
C SER A 324 8.35 19.10 15.29
N LEU A 325 9.13 19.04 16.36
CA LEU A 325 10.07 17.96 16.64
C LEU A 325 9.36 16.65 17.01
N SER A 326 8.24 16.76 17.74
CA SER A 326 7.48 15.62 18.27
C SER A 326 6.65 14.92 17.19
N GLN A 327 5.94 15.70 16.36
CA GLN A 327 5.10 15.17 15.29
C GLN A 327 5.87 14.91 13.99
N GLN A 328 7.11 15.39 13.89
CA GLN A 328 7.88 15.40 12.64
C GLN A 328 7.06 15.96 11.46
N VAL A 329 6.50 17.15 11.67
CA VAL A 329 5.69 17.85 10.67
C VAL A 329 6.20 19.28 10.51
N PHE A 330 6.16 19.79 9.28
CA PHE A 330 6.27 21.21 9.00
C PHE A 330 4.89 21.78 8.72
N VAL A 331 4.61 22.93 9.29
CA VAL A 331 3.38 23.68 9.07
C VAL A 331 3.74 25.06 8.54
N GLU A 332 3.08 25.48 7.48
CA GLU A 332 3.22 26.81 6.89
C GLU A 332 2.86 27.89 7.94
N ALA A 333 3.72 28.89 8.09
CA ALA A 333 3.56 29.95 9.09
C ALA A 333 2.43 30.92 8.72
N GLU A 334 2.39 31.31 7.43
CA GLU A 334 1.42 32.25 6.89
C GLU A 334 1.00 31.78 5.50
N SER A 335 -0.31 31.80 5.23
CA SER A 335 -0.85 31.45 3.93
C SER A 335 -1.96 32.40 3.51
N ASN A 336 -2.03 32.66 2.20
CA ASN A 336 -3.14 33.39 1.61
C ASN A 336 -4.41 32.53 1.50
N SER A 337 -4.27 31.19 1.59
CA SER A 337 -5.41 30.27 1.56
C SER A 337 -6.09 30.12 2.92
N LYS A 338 -7.32 29.58 2.89
CA LYS A 338 -8.08 29.24 4.11
C LYS A 338 -7.42 28.12 4.94
N HIS A 339 -6.55 27.32 4.30
CA HIS A 339 -5.84 26.21 4.90
C HIS A 339 -4.33 26.48 4.87
N LEU A 340 -3.61 25.97 5.86
CA LEU A 340 -2.15 25.99 5.91
C LEU A 340 -1.61 24.72 5.27
N ASN A 341 -0.55 24.83 4.48
CA ASN A 341 0.12 23.67 3.94
C ASN A 341 0.90 22.93 5.03
N THR A 342 0.91 21.58 4.94
CA THR A 342 1.68 20.74 5.87
C THR A 342 2.55 19.74 5.11
N LEU A 343 3.75 19.50 5.63
CA LEU A 343 4.68 18.51 5.10
C LEU A 343 4.98 17.48 6.18
N ASN A 344 4.68 16.22 5.89
CA ASN A 344 4.82 15.08 6.81
C ASN A 344 5.67 13.97 6.17
N ILE A 345 5.94 12.92 6.95
CA ILE A 345 6.74 11.77 6.50
C ILE A 345 6.10 11.08 5.29
N THR A 346 4.77 11.05 5.18
CA THR A 346 4.08 10.40 4.05
C THR A 346 4.28 11.14 2.73
N HIS A 347 4.30 12.49 2.74
CA HIS A 347 4.56 13.28 1.53
C HIS A 347 5.98 13.04 1.01
N ILE A 348 6.96 12.95 1.91
CA ILE A 348 8.34 12.58 1.56
C ILE A 348 8.39 11.16 0.98
N ALA A 349 7.80 10.17 1.65
CA ALA A 349 7.81 8.78 1.20
C ALA A 349 7.17 8.62 -0.18
N ASN A 350 6.11 9.38 -0.46
CA ASN A 350 5.48 9.42 -1.79
C ASN A 350 6.41 10.05 -2.84
N SER A 351 7.07 11.16 -2.51
CA SER A 351 8.03 11.79 -3.43
C SER A 351 9.21 10.87 -3.76
N ILE A 352 9.70 10.09 -2.77
CA ILE A 352 10.75 9.09 -2.96
C ILE A 352 10.25 7.92 -3.82
N ARG A 353 8.99 7.47 -3.65
CA ARG A 353 8.40 6.43 -4.50
C ARG A 353 8.33 6.87 -5.96
N THR A 354 8.05 8.15 -6.17
CA THR A 354 7.83 8.74 -7.49
C THR A 354 9.13 9.03 -8.23
N HIS A 355 10.14 9.61 -7.55
CA HIS A 355 11.38 10.06 -8.18
C HIS A 355 12.61 9.21 -7.84
N GLY A 356 12.46 8.22 -6.97
CA GLY A 356 13.52 7.33 -6.51
C GLY A 356 14.30 7.85 -5.28
N ALA A 357 15.09 6.95 -4.69
CA ALA A 357 15.88 7.22 -3.48
C ALA A 357 17.01 8.25 -3.69
N GLY A 358 17.43 8.51 -4.95
CA GLY A 358 18.48 9.49 -5.28
C GLY A 358 18.18 10.93 -4.84
N ILE A 359 16.91 11.26 -4.61
CA ILE A 359 16.51 12.57 -4.04
C ILE A 359 17.14 12.82 -2.67
N ILE A 360 17.32 11.77 -1.86
CA ILE A 360 17.83 11.92 -0.49
C ILE A 360 19.25 12.53 -0.52
N ASN A 361 20.14 11.95 -1.33
CA ASN A 361 21.51 12.44 -1.49
C ASN A 361 21.57 13.87 -2.04
N SER A 362 20.74 14.16 -3.04
CA SER A 362 20.62 15.51 -3.61
C SER A 362 20.18 16.52 -2.55
N THR A 363 19.18 16.17 -1.73
CA THR A 363 18.64 17.01 -0.66
C THR A 363 19.69 17.33 0.42
N VAL A 364 20.52 16.36 0.78
CA VAL A 364 21.60 16.55 1.75
C VAL A 364 22.66 17.50 1.18
N ASN A 365 23.00 17.38 -0.11
CA ASN A 365 23.92 18.30 -0.77
C ASN A 365 23.40 19.75 -0.80
N PHE A 366 22.14 19.97 -1.19
CA PHE A 366 21.53 21.31 -1.16
C PHE A 366 21.47 21.88 0.26
N THR A 367 21.19 21.03 1.25
CA THR A 367 21.24 21.39 2.67
C THR A 367 22.63 21.83 3.09
N TYR A 368 23.67 21.08 2.71
CA TYR A 368 25.07 21.45 2.98
C TYR A 368 25.39 22.84 2.39
N GLN A 369 25.06 23.08 1.12
CA GLN A 369 25.29 24.38 0.46
C GLN A 369 24.55 25.52 1.17
N PHE A 370 23.31 25.30 1.58
CA PHE A 370 22.54 26.28 2.34
C PHE A 370 23.20 26.58 3.69
N LEU A 371 23.62 25.55 4.43
CA LEU A 371 24.29 25.70 5.72
C LEU A 371 25.62 26.44 5.58
N VAL A 372 26.41 26.20 4.53
CA VAL A 372 27.65 26.96 4.26
C VAL A 372 27.36 28.46 4.20
N SER A 373 26.29 28.87 3.50
CA SER A 373 25.88 30.27 3.44
C SER A 373 25.49 30.82 4.83
N LYS A 374 24.74 30.04 5.62
CA LYS A 374 24.30 30.45 6.96
C LYS A 374 25.43 30.50 7.99
N PHE A 375 26.42 29.60 7.92
CA PHE A 375 27.61 29.64 8.77
C PHE A 375 28.48 30.87 8.51
N LYS A 376 28.51 31.40 7.28
CA LYS A 376 29.17 32.69 6.99
C LYS A 376 28.50 33.84 7.74
N VAL A 377 27.16 33.91 7.73
CA VAL A 377 26.39 34.92 8.47
C VAL A 377 26.58 34.75 9.98
N LEU A 378 26.56 33.51 10.48
CA LEU A 378 26.84 33.18 11.89
C LEU A 378 28.21 33.71 12.32
N SER A 379 29.24 33.46 11.51
CA SER A 379 30.61 33.88 11.77
C SER A 379 30.75 35.40 11.77
N GLN A 380 30.15 36.09 10.79
CA GLN A 380 30.14 37.56 10.72
C GLN A 380 29.48 38.18 11.94
N PHE A 381 28.33 37.63 12.39
CA PHE A 381 27.62 38.12 13.57
C PHE A 381 28.47 37.99 14.85
N LEU A 382 29.14 36.84 15.04
CA LEU A 382 29.98 36.62 16.22
C LEU A 382 31.32 37.35 16.15
N PHE A 383 31.75 37.76 14.96
CA PHE A 383 32.96 38.55 14.74
C PHE A 383 32.75 40.04 15.04
N ASP A 384 31.51 40.53 14.95
CA ASP A 384 31.14 41.91 15.28
C ASP A 384 31.68 42.30 16.67
N GLU A 385 32.48 43.37 16.71
CA GLU A 385 33.12 43.87 17.94
C GLU A 385 32.09 44.25 19.01
N GLN A 386 30.89 44.69 18.62
CA GLN A 386 29.85 44.97 19.60
C GLN A 386 29.40 43.69 20.32
N ILE A 387 29.19 42.59 19.60
CA ILE A 387 28.76 41.31 20.19
C ILE A 387 29.93 40.64 20.94
N LYS A 388 31.09 40.54 20.29
CA LYS A 388 32.29 39.91 20.82
C LYS A 388 32.75 40.53 22.14
N SER A 389 32.77 41.86 22.24
CA SER A 389 33.17 42.56 23.47
C SER A 389 32.25 42.25 24.66
N ARG A 390 30.93 42.10 24.44
CA ARG A 390 29.99 41.71 25.52
C ARG A 390 30.16 40.25 25.91
N LEU A 391 30.33 39.35 24.94
CA LEU A 391 30.61 37.93 25.23
C LEU A 391 31.90 37.74 26.03
N ILE A 392 32.94 38.53 25.76
CA ILE A 392 34.19 38.49 26.55
C ILE A 392 33.96 38.98 27.98
N LYS A 393 33.16 40.04 28.18
CA LYS A 393 32.78 40.52 29.53
C LYS A 393 32.00 39.46 30.30
N ASP A 394 31.08 38.75 29.64
CA ASP A 394 30.28 37.68 30.25
C ASP A 394 31.13 36.45 30.56
N LYS A 395 32.10 36.12 29.71
CA LYS A 395 33.09 35.08 29.97
C LYS A 395 33.93 35.36 31.21
N LYS A 396 34.42 36.60 31.36
CA LYS A 396 35.21 37.02 32.53
C LYS A 396 34.37 36.92 33.81
N HIS A 397 33.14 37.38 33.76
CA HIS A 397 32.22 37.28 34.89
C HIS A 397 31.88 35.84 35.23
N TRP A 398 31.60 34.98 34.25
CA TRP A 398 31.32 33.57 34.50
C TRP A 398 32.50 32.88 35.21
N LYS A 399 33.74 33.22 34.83
CA LYS A 399 34.92 32.74 35.56
C LYS A 399 34.97 33.20 37.02
N GLN A 400 34.53 34.43 37.31
CA GLN A 400 34.47 34.99 38.67
C GLN A 400 33.32 34.38 39.49
N VAL A 401 32.16 34.19 38.87
CA VAL A 401 30.99 33.56 39.49
C VAL A 401 31.30 32.10 39.84
N ARG A 402 32.00 31.37 38.96
CA ARG A 402 32.44 30.00 39.24
C ARG A 402 33.37 29.88 40.47
N THR A 403 34.02 30.97 40.87
CA THR A 403 34.86 31.04 42.08
C THR A 403 34.12 31.57 43.31
N ALA A 404 32.97 32.22 43.14
CA ALA A 404 32.12 32.70 44.22
C ALA A 404 30.97 31.70 44.48
N GLU A 405 30.28 31.80 45.62
CA GLU A 405 29.29 30.82 46.11
C GLU A 405 28.05 30.60 45.19
N GLU A 406 27.93 31.31 44.07
CA GLU A 406 26.85 31.16 43.08
C GLU A 406 27.19 30.10 42.02
N LYS A 407 26.46 28.98 42.05
CA LYS A 407 26.70 27.82 41.17
C LYS A 407 26.04 27.91 39.78
N TRP A 408 25.41 29.02 39.40
CA TRP A 408 24.65 29.14 38.15
C TRP A 408 24.82 30.50 37.47
N PHE A 409 24.59 30.56 36.15
CA PHE A 409 24.67 31.80 35.40
C PHE A 409 23.50 32.76 35.74
N PRO A 410 23.75 34.03 36.10
CA PRO A 410 22.69 34.96 36.51
C PRO A 410 21.70 35.31 35.40
N PHE A 411 20.40 35.29 35.73
CA PHE A 411 19.32 35.60 34.79
C PHE A 411 19.31 37.08 34.36
N GLU A 412 19.50 37.99 35.32
CA GLU A 412 19.50 39.44 35.11
C GLU A 412 20.59 39.87 34.11
N ARG A 413 21.65 39.08 34.00
CA ARG A 413 22.73 39.35 33.05
C ARG A 413 22.34 39.02 31.61
N ALA A 414 21.61 37.93 31.39
CA ALA A 414 21.04 37.61 30.08
C ALA A 414 20.01 38.66 29.63
N GLU A 415 19.27 39.25 30.58
CA GLU A 415 18.34 40.35 30.32
C GLU A 415 19.09 41.65 29.95
N LYS A 416 20.13 42.03 30.73
CA LYS A 416 21.00 43.16 30.40
C LYS A 416 21.65 43.02 29.03
N PHE A 417 22.04 41.82 28.65
CA PHE A 417 22.59 41.53 27.32
C PHE A 417 21.55 41.80 26.22
N ASN A 418 20.33 41.29 26.36
CA ASN A 418 19.21 41.55 25.43
C ASN A 418 18.90 43.05 25.29
N LEU A 419 18.78 43.75 26.42
CA LEU A 419 18.51 45.19 26.44
C LEU A 419 19.66 45.99 25.81
N GLY A 420 20.91 45.57 26.05
CA GLY A 420 22.10 46.17 25.45
C GLY A 420 22.11 46.06 23.93
N ILE A 421 21.66 44.93 23.37
CA ILE A 421 21.60 44.75 21.91
C ILE A 421 20.45 45.53 21.28
N ARG A 422 19.29 45.63 21.95
CA ARG A 422 18.18 46.45 21.44
C ARG A 422 18.55 47.93 21.28
N LYS A 423 19.49 48.43 22.09
CA LYS A 423 20.01 49.81 21.99
C LYS A 423 20.92 50.04 20.78
N LEU A 424 21.42 49.01 20.11
CA LEU A 424 22.28 49.13 18.92
C LEU A 424 21.50 49.51 17.66
N GLY A 425 20.17 49.43 17.68
CA GLY A 425 19.29 49.77 16.57
C GLY A 425 18.33 48.64 16.20
N MET A 426 17.25 48.99 15.50
CA MET A 426 16.26 48.07 14.95
C MET A 426 16.28 48.17 13.43
N ASN A 427 16.04 47.04 12.75
CA ASN A 427 15.82 47.02 11.31
C ASN A 427 14.52 47.75 10.92
N PRO A 428 14.31 48.07 9.63
CA PRO A 428 13.05 48.64 9.13
C PRO A 428 11.80 47.81 9.51
N ASP A 429 11.96 46.49 9.66
CA ASP A 429 10.89 45.57 10.09
C ASP A 429 10.67 45.55 11.62
N GLY A 430 11.33 46.43 12.38
CA GLY A 430 11.25 46.50 13.84
C GLY A 430 12.00 45.38 14.58
N LEU A 431 12.76 44.54 13.88
CA LEU A 431 13.52 43.43 14.45
C LEU A 431 14.87 43.90 15.01
N SER A 432 15.19 43.48 16.24
CA SER A 432 16.53 43.70 16.80
C SER A 432 17.57 42.80 16.13
N TYR A 433 18.84 43.15 16.28
CA TYR A 433 19.95 42.34 15.77
C TYR A 433 19.93 40.90 16.34
N LEU A 434 19.49 40.74 17.59
CA LEU A 434 19.34 39.43 18.21
C LEU A 434 18.12 38.65 17.68
N ASP A 435 17.03 39.34 17.31
CA ASP A 435 15.86 38.70 16.70
C ASP A 435 16.20 38.11 15.33
N GLN A 436 16.99 38.84 14.53
CA GLN A 436 17.52 38.36 13.25
C GLN A 436 18.40 37.13 13.44
N PHE A 437 19.26 37.15 14.46
CA PHE A 437 20.11 36.02 14.79
C PHE A 437 19.30 34.80 15.29
N ARG A 438 18.27 35.01 16.11
CA ARG A 438 17.32 33.94 16.48
C ARG A 438 16.66 33.35 15.23
N GLY A 439 16.24 34.20 14.28
CA GLY A 439 15.72 33.76 12.98
C GLY A 439 16.72 32.91 12.19
N LEU A 440 17.99 33.30 12.17
CA LEU A 440 19.09 32.52 11.58
C LEU A 440 19.22 31.14 12.22
N VAL A 441 19.27 31.08 13.56
CA VAL A 441 19.37 29.81 14.31
C VAL A 441 18.16 28.91 14.04
N THR A 442 16.95 29.48 14.04
CA THR A 442 15.71 28.75 13.71
C THR A 442 15.75 28.21 12.28
N GLN A 443 16.23 28.98 11.30
CA GLN A 443 16.39 28.50 9.93
C GLN A 443 17.37 27.33 9.88
N MET A 444 18.54 27.43 10.52
CA MET A 444 19.49 26.32 10.55
C MET A 444 18.87 25.05 11.18
N GLY A 445 18.11 25.18 12.26
CA GLY A 445 17.46 24.04 12.89
C GLY A 445 16.28 23.47 12.10
N ASN A 446 15.48 24.31 11.44
CA ASN A 446 14.45 23.88 10.50
C ASN A 446 15.08 23.10 9.32
N THR A 447 16.25 23.51 8.82
CA THR A 447 17.01 22.74 7.81
C THR A 447 17.40 21.35 8.33
N MET A 448 17.89 21.27 9.57
CA MET A 448 18.20 19.97 10.20
C MET A 448 16.95 19.12 10.42
N GLY A 449 15.82 19.74 10.79
CA GLY A 449 14.52 19.08 10.89
C GLY A 449 14.03 18.54 9.54
N TYR A 450 14.34 19.23 8.44
CA TYR A 450 14.02 18.78 7.09
C TYR A 450 14.86 17.57 6.68
N VAL A 451 16.17 17.58 6.94
CA VAL A 451 17.03 16.38 6.73
C VAL A 451 16.51 15.20 7.54
N ARG A 452 16.09 15.43 8.80
CA ARG A 452 15.45 14.40 9.62
C ARG A 452 14.21 13.83 8.96
N LEU A 453 13.34 14.70 8.47
CA LEU A 453 12.08 14.32 7.82
C LEU A 453 12.34 13.49 6.56
N VAL A 454 13.32 13.90 5.75
CA VAL A 454 13.71 13.20 4.53
C VAL A 454 14.26 11.79 4.86
N ARG A 455 15.10 11.68 5.89
CA ARG A 455 15.59 10.39 6.40
C ARG A 455 14.45 9.50 6.87
N SER A 456 13.54 10.03 7.70
CA SER A 456 12.36 9.29 8.18
C SER A 456 11.46 8.82 7.02
N GLY A 457 11.27 9.66 6.00
CA GLY A 457 10.49 9.32 4.80
C GLY A 457 11.15 8.24 3.96
N GLY A 458 12.47 8.28 3.80
CA GLY A 458 13.25 7.22 3.17
C GLY A 458 13.11 5.90 3.90
N LEU A 459 13.30 5.90 5.22
CA LEU A 459 13.16 4.71 6.05
C LEU A 459 11.75 4.11 5.97
N ARG A 460 10.70 4.95 5.97
CA ARG A 460 9.31 4.49 5.80
C ARG A 460 9.08 3.85 4.43
N CYS A 461 9.63 4.42 3.37
CA CYS A 461 9.52 3.87 2.02
C CYS A 461 10.20 2.49 1.93
N SER A 462 11.42 2.38 2.45
CA SER A 462 12.16 1.12 2.50
C SER A 462 11.46 0.09 3.38
N SER A 463 10.96 0.47 4.56
CA SER A 463 10.21 -0.42 5.46
C SER A 463 8.96 -0.99 4.82
N ASN A 464 8.19 -0.17 4.10
CA ASN A 464 7.01 -0.66 3.37
C ASN A 464 7.38 -1.67 2.27
N THR A 465 8.53 -1.47 1.61
CA THR A 465 9.00 -2.36 0.53
C THR A 465 9.51 -3.70 1.09
N ILE A 466 10.15 -3.67 2.26
CA ILE A 466 10.80 -4.82 2.90
C ILE A 466 9.82 -5.60 3.81
N ARG A 467 8.56 -5.15 3.96
CA ARG A 467 7.57 -5.74 4.88
C ARG A 467 7.37 -7.26 4.74
N PHE A 468 7.60 -7.80 3.55
CA PHE A 468 7.41 -9.22 3.24
C PHE A 468 8.69 -10.03 3.24
N LEU A 469 9.85 -9.38 3.43
CA LEU A 469 11.13 -10.05 3.51
C LEU A 469 11.42 -10.44 4.97
N PRO A 470 11.89 -11.67 5.23
CA PRO A 470 12.45 -12.04 6.53
C PRO A 470 13.70 -11.20 6.85
N ASP A 471 14.24 -11.37 8.06
CA ASP A 471 15.44 -10.67 8.54
C ASP A 471 16.51 -10.52 7.44
N LEU A 472 16.75 -9.27 7.00
CA LEU A 472 17.63 -8.93 5.88
C LEU A 472 19.04 -9.51 6.06
N SER A 473 19.49 -9.66 7.32
CA SER A 473 20.83 -10.17 7.65
C SER A 473 20.99 -11.67 7.38
N LYS A 474 19.89 -12.42 7.25
CA LYS A 474 19.88 -13.89 7.11
C LYS A 474 19.37 -14.37 5.75
N LEU A 475 19.09 -13.44 4.84
CA LEU A 475 18.60 -13.77 3.51
C LEU A 475 19.72 -14.35 2.65
N LYS A 476 19.54 -15.62 2.23
CA LYS A 476 20.36 -16.20 1.16
C LYS A 476 19.93 -15.58 -0.17
N PRO A 477 20.85 -15.35 -1.12
CA PRO A 477 20.50 -14.95 -2.47
C PRO A 477 19.50 -15.92 -3.09
N PHE A 478 18.46 -15.39 -3.73
CA PHE A 478 17.45 -16.18 -4.43
C PHE A 478 18.03 -16.91 -5.64
N ALA A 479 19.07 -16.36 -6.28
CA ALA A 479 19.82 -17.04 -7.32
C ALA A 479 20.43 -18.37 -6.83
N ASP A 480 20.98 -18.40 -5.61
CA ASP A 480 21.58 -19.61 -5.03
C ASP A 480 20.53 -20.69 -4.74
N LEU A 481 19.29 -20.29 -4.43
CA LEU A 481 18.16 -21.21 -4.23
C LEU A 481 17.65 -21.82 -5.55
N CYS A 482 18.02 -21.24 -6.70
CA CYS A 482 17.66 -21.75 -8.02
C CYS A 482 18.60 -22.89 -8.49
N HIS A 483 19.66 -23.16 -7.74
CA HIS A 483 20.60 -24.27 -7.97
C HIS A 483 20.40 -25.34 -6.89
N ASP A 484 20.37 -26.61 -7.29
CA ASP A 484 20.21 -27.72 -6.33
C ASP A 484 21.42 -27.82 -5.39
N THR A 485 21.26 -27.40 -4.13
CA THR A 485 22.22 -27.67 -3.04
C THR A 485 22.11 -29.09 -2.48
N ARG A 486 21.46 -30.03 -3.17
CA ARG A 486 21.24 -31.42 -2.70
C ARG A 486 22.26 -32.44 -3.18
N SER A 487 23.28 -32.02 -3.92
CA SER A 487 24.49 -32.81 -4.09
C SER A 487 25.37 -32.64 -2.85
N THR A 488 25.17 -33.49 -1.84
CA THR A 488 26.24 -33.76 -0.87
C THR A 488 27.52 -34.09 -1.64
N PRO A 489 28.69 -33.47 -1.33
CA PRO A 489 29.93 -33.94 -1.90
C PRO A 489 30.22 -35.31 -1.28
N VAL A 490 29.86 -36.39 -1.99
CA VAL A 490 30.50 -37.68 -1.75
C VAL A 490 31.92 -37.52 -2.30
N PRO A 491 32.97 -37.70 -1.48
CA PRO A 491 34.33 -37.69 -1.98
C PRO A 491 34.54 -39.01 -2.71
N ASN A 492 34.22 -39.02 -4.00
CA ASN A 492 34.72 -40.05 -4.91
C ASN A 492 35.86 -39.42 -5.70
N ASP A 493 37.06 -39.87 -5.37
CA ASP A 493 38.24 -39.75 -6.20
C ASP A 493 37.89 -40.25 -7.61
N ASP A 494 37.71 -39.34 -8.56
CA ASP A 494 38.11 -39.55 -9.94
C ASP A 494 38.13 -38.21 -10.69
N GLN A 495 39.32 -37.83 -11.12
CA GLN A 495 39.59 -36.67 -11.97
C GLN A 495 39.05 -36.93 -13.38
N SER A 496 37.92 -36.33 -13.73
CA SER A 496 37.68 -35.75 -15.07
C SER A 496 36.25 -35.18 -15.18
N ASN A 497 36.16 -34.00 -15.80
CA ASN A 497 34.96 -33.23 -16.20
C ASN A 497 34.56 -32.10 -15.26
N THR A 498 35.11 -30.92 -15.53
CA THR A 498 34.85 -29.62 -14.90
C THR A 498 33.57 -28.92 -15.37
N ASP A 499 32.62 -29.61 -16.00
CA ASP A 499 31.47 -28.96 -16.67
C ASP A 499 30.09 -29.22 -16.01
N ASP A 500 30.02 -29.95 -14.89
CA ASP A 500 28.76 -30.31 -14.21
C ASP A 500 28.52 -29.55 -12.88
N ILE A 501 28.95 -28.29 -12.80
CA ILE A 501 28.56 -27.40 -11.69
C ILE A 501 27.17 -26.83 -11.99
N GLY A 502 26.15 -27.50 -11.45
CA GLY A 502 24.88 -26.89 -11.05
C GLY A 502 23.97 -26.40 -12.18
N LYS A 503 23.40 -27.30 -12.97
CA LYS A 503 22.24 -26.97 -13.84
C LYS A 503 21.16 -26.27 -12.99
N PRO A 504 20.68 -25.08 -13.38
CA PRO A 504 19.58 -24.44 -12.67
C PRO A 504 18.35 -25.34 -12.75
N THR A 505 17.71 -25.57 -11.60
CA THR A 505 16.49 -26.39 -11.50
C THR A 505 15.29 -25.70 -12.18
N VAL A 506 15.43 -24.40 -12.47
CA VAL A 506 14.41 -23.50 -13.00
C VAL A 506 14.79 -22.91 -14.37
N SER A 507 13.80 -22.36 -15.07
CA SER A 507 13.99 -21.73 -16.38
C SER A 507 15.02 -20.59 -16.34
N LYS A 508 15.68 -20.32 -17.47
CA LYS A 508 16.64 -19.20 -17.59
C LYS A 508 16.01 -17.85 -17.21
N GLN A 509 14.73 -17.65 -17.55
CA GLN A 509 14.00 -16.44 -17.17
C GLN A 509 13.77 -16.33 -15.66
N THR A 510 13.55 -17.46 -14.98
CA THR A 510 13.39 -17.50 -13.52
C THR A 510 14.71 -17.17 -12.81
N LEU A 511 15.83 -17.69 -13.32
CA LEU A 511 17.17 -17.37 -12.79
C LEU A 511 17.48 -15.87 -12.95
N GLU A 512 17.20 -15.30 -14.13
CA GLU A 512 17.40 -13.88 -14.39
C GLU A 512 16.53 -12.99 -13.48
N ALA A 513 15.26 -13.38 -13.27
CA ALA A 513 14.36 -12.70 -12.34
C ALA A 513 14.85 -12.79 -10.88
N ALA A 514 15.40 -13.93 -10.47
CA ALA A 514 16.00 -14.12 -9.15
C ALA A 514 17.24 -13.24 -8.94
N CYS A 515 18.16 -13.19 -9.91
CA CYS A 515 19.32 -12.30 -9.88
C CYS A 515 18.92 -10.81 -9.81
N ASN A 516 17.87 -10.42 -10.54
CA ASN A 516 17.35 -9.05 -10.49
C ASN A 516 16.75 -8.76 -9.11
N LEU A 517 15.97 -9.69 -8.55
CA LEU A 517 15.43 -9.56 -7.19
C LEU A 517 16.56 -9.43 -6.15
N ASP A 518 17.61 -10.23 -6.25
CA ASP A 518 18.78 -10.14 -5.37
C ASP A 518 19.47 -8.78 -5.48
N THR A 519 19.64 -8.27 -6.69
CA THR A 519 20.19 -6.93 -6.93
C THR A 519 19.32 -5.84 -6.30
N VAL A 520 17.99 -5.96 -6.43
CA VAL A 520 17.03 -5.02 -5.81
C VAL A 520 17.09 -5.11 -4.28
N ILE A 521 17.16 -6.32 -3.71
CA ILE A 521 17.28 -6.52 -2.26
C ILE A 521 18.61 -5.95 -1.76
N GLN A 522 19.72 -6.17 -2.46
CA GLN A 522 21.01 -5.58 -2.12
C GLN A 522 20.95 -4.05 -2.17
N ASN A 523 20.34 -3.46 -3.20
CA ASN A 523 20.15 -2.00 -3.28
C ASN A 523 19.27 -1.46 -2.15
N LEU A 524 18.20 -2.18 -1.78
CA LEU A 524 17.35 -1.85 -0.64
C LEU A 524 18.11 -1.98 0.68
N GLN A 525 18.91 -3.03 0.85
CA GLN A 525 19.79 -3.23 2.00
C GLN A 525 20.82 -2.12 2.10
N GLN A 526 21.47 -1.72 1.01
CA GLN A 526 22.37 -0.58 1.00
C GLN A 526 21.65 0.72 1.35
N THR A 527 20.43 0.93 0.86
CA THR A 527 19.62 2.12 1.19
C THR A 527 19.11 2.09 2.65
N PHE A 528 18.89 0.90 3.23
CA PHE A 528 18.38 0.68 4.59
C PHE A 528 19.50 0.68 5.63
N HIS A 529 20.65 0.07 5.32
CA HIS A 529 21.86 0.02 6.15
C HIS A 529 22.81 1.18 5.89
N GLN A 530 22.55 2.04 4.90
CA GLN A 530 22.99 3.43 4.95
C GLN A 530 22.27 4.11 6.12
N ASP A 531 22.68 3.74 7.32
CA ASP A 531 22.91 4.64 8.43
C ASP A 531 23.96 5.68 8.02
N THR A 532 23.76 6.35 6.89
CA THR A 532 24.23 7.71 6.73
C THR A 532 23.52 8.48 7.83
N ASP A 533 24.15 8.51 9.00
CA ASP A 533 23.90 9.54 9.99
C ASP A 533 24.31 10.85 9.31
N TYR A 534 23.43 11.36 8.45
CA TYR A 534 23.60 12.62 7.77
C TYR A 534 23.87 13.73 8.79
N PHE A 535 23.32 13.58 9.99
CA PHE A 535 23.68 14.41 11.15
C PHE A 535 25.15 14.33 11.52
N LYS A 536 25.72 13.13 11.67
CA LYS A 536 27.14 12.94 11.97
C LYS A 536 28.02 13.53 10.87
N ILE A 537 27.73 13.21 9.60
CA ILE A 537 28.49 13.74 8.45
C ILE A 537 28.44 15.27 8.42
N LEU A 538 27.24 15.87 8.53
CA LEU A 538 27.10 17.32 8.54
C LEU A 538 27.79 17.95 9.76
N VAL A 539 27.75 17.32 10.93
CA VAL A 539 28.45 17.83 12.12
C VAL A 539 29.96 17.75 11.94
N GLU A 540 30.52 16.63 11.49
CA GLU A 540 31.97 16.44 11.31
C GLU A 540 32.56 17.37 10.25
N VAL A 541 31.88 17.53 9.11
CA VAL A 541 32.34 18.41 8.02
C VAL A 541 32.40 19.87 8.46
N PHE A 542 31.38 20.36 9.19
CA PHE A 542 31.41 21.74 9.68
C PHE A 542 32.31 21.91 10.90
N SER A 543 32.40 20.90 11.79
CA SER A 543 33.27 20.96 12.97
C SER A 543 34.74 21.03 12.57
N SER A 544 35.17 20.18 11.64
CA SER A 544 36.54 20.20 11.10
C SER A 544 36.86 21.54 10.41
N ALA A 545 35.94 22.07 9.60
CA ALA A 545 36.12 23.35 8.93
C ALA A 545 36.18 24.56 9.89
N LEU A 546 35.43 24.52 11.00
CA LEU A 546 35.30 25.63 11.93
C LEU A 546 36.29 25.58 13.11
N SER A 547 37.01 24.48 13.31
CA SER A 547 37.95 24.29 14.43
C SER A 547 39.25 25.10 14.35
N GLY A 548 39.56 25.70 13.19
CA GLY A 548 40.79 26.47 12.99
C GLY A 548 40.89 27.75 13.85
N GLU A 549 42.12 28.20 14.14
CA GLU A 549 42.38 29.39 14.95
C GLU A 549 41.75 30.69 14.41
N LYS A 550 41.57 30.77 13.09
CA LYS A 550 40.88 31.87 12.40
C LYS A 550 39.45 32.09 12.91
N ASN A 551 38.83 31.06 13.50
CA ASN A 551 37.46 31.08 13.99
C ASN A 551 37.38 31.14 15.53
N SER A 552 38.40 31.69 16.20
CA SER A 552 38.47 31.79 17.66
C SER A 552 37.26 32.51 18.29
N HIS A 553 36.62 33.44 17.58
CA HIS A 553 35.42 34.15 18.02
C HIS A 553 34.22 33.22 18.22
N LEU A 554 34.15 32.11 17.49
CA LEU A 554 33.05 31.14 17.62
C LEU A 554 33.06 30.38 18.95
N ARG A 555 34.22 30.31 19.64
CA ARG A 555 34.39 29.57 20.91
C ARG A 555 33.52 30.06 22.07
N ASN A 556 32.91 31.24 21.94
CA ASN A 556 32.10 31.86 22.99
C ASN A 556 30.59 31.80 22.70
N PHE A 557 30.14 31.05 21.68
CA PHE A 557 28.73 30.95 21.31
C PHE A 557 27.83 30.43 22.46
N TYR A 558 28.30 29.50 23.28
CA TYR A 558 27.55 28.97 24.42
C TYR A 558 27.09 30.05 25.43
N LEU A 559 27.83 31.16 25.54
CA LEU A 559 27.46 32.29 26.40
C LEU A 559 26.33 33.15 25.80
N LEU A 560 26.09 33.03 24.49
CA LEU A 560 24.99 33.72 23.80
C LEU A 560 23.66 32.98 23.98
N VAL A 561 23.69 31.66 24.20
CA VAL A 561 22.49 30.81 24.31
C VAL A 561 21.52 31.28 25.40
N PRO A 562 21.94 31.67 26.63
CA PRO A 562 21.05 32.26 27.63
C PRO A 562 20.26 33.46 27.10
N ALA A 563 20.93 34.43 26.47
CA ALA A 563 20.28 35.61 25.91
C ALA A 563 19.32 35.25 24.76
N LEU A 564 19.69 34.29 23.92
CA LEU A 564 18.82 33.81 22.83
C LEU A 564 17.59 33.06 23.35
N SER A 565 17.74 32.27 24.43
CA SER A 565 16.62 31.56 25.04
C SER A 565 15.58 32.54 25.59
N LEU A 566 16.02 33.64 26.20
CA LEU A 566 15.14 34.71 26.67
C LEU A 566 14.43 35.38 25.49
N ASN A 567 15.17 35.74 24.45
CA ASN A 567 14.61 36.33 23.24
C ASN A 567 13.56 35.42 22.57
N PHE A 568 13.84 34.11 22.49
CA PHE A 568 12.93 33.12 21.96
C PHE A 568 11.66 32.98 22.79
N VAL A 569 11.75 32.89 24.11
CA VAL A 569 10.57 32.74 24.98
C VAL A 569 9.63 33.94 24.86
N HIS A 570 10.18 35.17 24.80
CA HIS A 570 9.35 36.36 24.54
C HIS A 570 8.65 36.30 23.19
N TYR A 571 9.36 35.90 22.14
CA TYR A 571 8.75 35.72 20.83
C TYR A 571 7.68 34.62 20.83
N ALA A 572 7.94 33.50 21.50
CA ALA A 572 7.03 32.36 21.53
C ALA A 572 5.71 32.67 22.21
N ILE A 573 5.75 33.39 23.35
CA ILE A 573 4.56 33.89 24.03
C ILE A 573 3.78 34.84 23.12
N THR A 574 4.47 35.80 22.49
CA THR A 574 3.83 36.75 21.57
C THR A 574 3.14 36.05 20.41
N ALA A 575 3.79 35.06 19.79
CA ALA A 575 3.23 34.28 18.69
C ALA A 575 2.01 33.43 19.12
N LYS A 576 2.06 32.84 20.31
CA LYS A 576 0.93 32.07 20.89
C LYS A 576 -0.25 32.98 21.25
N ASP A 577 0.01 34.20 21.74
CA ASP A 577 -1.03 35.18 22.03
C ASP A 577 -1.70 35.71 20.76
N LEU A 578 -0.95 35.90 19.68
CA LEU A 578 -1.50 36.23 18.35
C LEU A 578 -2.43 35.12 17.84
N LEU A 579 -2.07 33.86 18.07
CA LEU A 579 -2.89 32.71 17.73
C LEU A 579 -4.20 32.67 18.53
N ARG A 580 -4.15 32.96 19.84
CA ARG A 580 -5.34 33.11 20.68
C ARG A 580 -6.26 34.23 20.21
N LYS A 581 -5.68 35.32 19.70
CA LYS A 581 -6.41 36.47 19.12
C LYS A 581 -6.90 36.27 17.69
N LYS A 582 -6.67 35.08 17.09
CA LYS A 582 -7.02 34.75 15.68
C LYS A 582 -6.39 35.70 14.65
N ASN A 583 -5.23 36.29 14.94
CA ASN A 583 -4.49 37.08 13.98
C ASN A 583 -3.81 36.15 12.95
N LYS A 584 -3.83 36.57 11.67
CA LYS A 584 -3.27 35.77 10.57
C LYS A 584 -1.74 35.86 10.46
N THR A 585 -1.16 37.00 10.81
CA THR A 585 0.27 37.28 10.64
C THR A 585 1.03 37.08 11.95
N GLY A 586 2.14 36.33 11.91
CA GLY A 586 3.02 36.08 13.05
C GLY A 586 2.48 35.11 14.12
N ALA A 587 1.35 34.46 13.87
CA ALA A 587 0.79 33.45 14.79
C ALA A 587 1.45 32.08 14.56
N ALA A 588 2.01 31.48 15.62
CA ALA A 588 2.67 30.19 15.54
C ALA A 588 2.37 29.34 16.78
N PHE A 589 2.11 28.04 16.58
CA PHE A 589 1.85 27.10 17.68
C PHE A 589 3.09 26.27 18.05
N THR A 590 3.97 25.95 17.08
CA THR A 590 5.22 25.19 17.27
C THR A 590 6.39 25.92 16.62
N MET A 591 7.55 25.90 17.27
CA MET A 591 8.77 26.60 16.80
C MET A 591 10.04 25.86 17.24
N ASP A 592 10.02 24.53 17.13
CA ASP A 592 11.07 23.67 17.67
C ASP A 592 12.37 23.77 16.86
N GLY A 593 12.31 24.34 15.66
CA GLY A 593 13.46 24.68 14.84
C GLY A 593 14.51 25.51 15.57
N PHE A 594 14.13 26.40 16.49
CA PHE A 594 15.09 27.14 17.30
C PHE A 594 15.92 26.21 18.20
N ALA A 595 15.25 25.33 18.94
CA ALA A 595 15.92 24.36 19.83
C ALA A 595 16.79 23.39 19.04
N MET A 596 16.31 22.91 17.90
CA MET A 596 17.06 22.07 16.96
C MET A 596 18.33 22.76 16.45
N GLY A 597 18.24 24.06 16.15
CA GLY A 597 19.36 24.88 15.68
C GLY A 597 20.40 25.14 16.77
N VAL A 598 19.98 25.45 18.00
CA VAL A 598 20.90 25.61 19.15
C VAL A 598 21.64 24.30 19.43
N ALA A 599 20.92 23.16 19.44
CA ALA A 599 21.54 21.85 19.63
C ALA A 599 22.58 21.56 18.52
N TYR A 600 22.24 21.84 17.27
CA TYR A 600 23.15 21.65 16.13
C TYR A 600 24.42 22.50 16.26
N LEU A 601 24.28 23.80 16.56
CA LEU A 601 25.41 24.71 16.71
C LEU A 601 26.32 24.34 17.90
N LEU A 602 25.73 23.94 19.03
CA LEU A 602 26.51 23.46 20.19
C LEU A 602 27.32 22.20 19.85
N SER A 603 26.75 21.29 19.05
CA SER A 603 27.42 20.08 18.59
C SER A 603 28.53 20.37 17.58
N VAL A 604 28.28 21.19 16.56
CA VAL A 604 29.28 21.56 15.54
C VAL A 604 30.47 22.29 16.18
N LEU A 605 30.21 23.20 17.12
CA LEU A 605 31.24 24.00 17.77
C LEU A 605 31.91 23.29 18.96
N GLY A 606 31.48 22.08 19.34
CA GLY A 606 32.02 21.35 20.48
C GLY A 606 31.83 22.07 21.83
N GLN A 607 30.70 22.75 22.00
CA GLN A 607 30.42 23.64 23.15
C GLN A 607 29.38 23.11 24.14
N GLY A 608 28.96 21.86 23.98
CA GLY A 608 27.96 21.20 24.85
C GLY A 608 28.35 21.23 26.34
N PRO A 609 29.52 20.71 26.74
CA PRO A 609 29.95 20.68 28.14
C PRO A 609 30.09 22.08 28.76
N GLN A 610 30.56 23.06 27.98
CA GLN A 610 30.71 24.45 28.40
C GLN A 610 29.34 25.09 28.65
N PHE A 611 28.33 24.78 27.82
CA PHE A 611 26.96 25.19 28.05
C PHE A 611 26.37 24.54 29.31
N ASP A 612 26.59 23.24 29.50
CA ASP A 612 26.10 22.51 30.67
C ASP A 612 26.69 23.07 31.97
N SER A 613 27.95 23.53 31.92
CA SER A 613 28.60 24.18 33.06
C SER A 613 27.88 25.45 33.55
N LEU A 614 27.15 26.16 32.68
CA LEU A 614 26.41 27.38 33.05
C LEU A 614 25.24 27.09 34.01
N HIS A 615 24.78 25.83 34.08
CA HIS A 615 23.57 25.45 34.82
C HIS A 615 22.38 26.38 34.55
N TRP A 616 22.25 26.87 33.30
CA TRP A 616 21.32 27.93 32.91
C TRP A 616 19.88 27.60 33.30
N TRP A 617 19.39 26.41 32.94
CA TRP A 617 18.00 25.99 33.21
C TRP A 617 17.68 25.95 34.71
N SER A 618 18.61 25.49 35.53
CA SER A 618 18.47 25.50 36.99
C SER A 618 18.42 26.92 37.55
N GLY A 619 19.24 27.83 36.99
CA GLY A 619 19.21 29.25 37.32
C GLY A 619 17.87 29.91 36.96
N VAL A 620 17.36 29.65 35.75
CA VAL A 620 16.05 30.16 35.30
C VAL A 620 14.92 29.66 36.20
N ARG A 621 14.85 28.35 36.50
CA ARG A 621 13.82 27.79 37.38
C ARG A 621 13.82 28.46 38.75
N ARG A 622 14.99 28.61 39.38
CA ARG A 622 15.11 29.26 40.69
C ARG A 622 14.71 30.73 40.64
N TYR A 623 15.13 31.45 39.59
CA TYR A 623 14.74 32.85 39.41
C TYR A 623 13.21 32.99 39.38
N PHE A 624 12.52 32.21 38.55
CA PHE A 624 11.05 32.27 38.47
C PHE A 624 10.35 31.79 39.74
N ILE A 625 10.84 30.75 40.41
CA ILE A 625 10.30 30.29 41.71
C ILE A 625 10.42 31.42 42.75
N ALA A 626 11.61 31.98 42.94
CA ALA A 626 11.83 33.05 43.91
C ALA A 626 11.00 34.32 43.62
N HIS A 627 10.81 34.67 42.34
CA HIS A 627 9.97 35.80 41.96
C HIS A 627 8.48 35.50 42.16
N THR A 628 8.03 34.27 41.88
CA THR A 628 6.66 33.85 42.11
C THR A 628 6.33 33.85 43.59
N GLU A 629 7.23 33.34 44.45
CA GLU A 629 7.08 33.38 45.91
C GLU A 629 7.00 34.81 46.46
N LYS A 630 7.86 35.72 45.98
CA LYS A 630 7.81 37.14 46.37
C LYS A 630 6.48 37.80 46.01
N VAL A 631 5.97 37.55 44.80
CA VAL A 631 4.70 38.11 44.34
C VAL A 631 3.52 37.48 45.09
N GLU A 632 3.59 36.19 45.43
CA GLU A 632 2.57 35.50 46.23
C GLU A 632 2.50 36.03 47.67
N GLN A 633 3.66 36.29 48.29
CA GLN A 633 3.74 36.93 49.60
C GLN A 633 3.15 38.35 49.57
N GLN A 634 3.50 39.14 48.55
CA GLN A 634 2.93 40.48 48.34
C GLN A 634 1.40 40.41 48.16
N ARG A 635 0.91 39.49 47.33
CA ARG A 635 -0.53 39.28 47.13
C ARG A 635 -1.25 38.93 48.43
N SER A 636 -0.68 38.00 49.20
CA SER A 636 -1.21 37.57 50.50
C SER A 636 -1.28 38.75 51.48
N SER A 637 -0.25 39.60 51.50
CA SER A 637 -0.22 40.82 52.33
C SER A 637 -1.25 41.87 51.87
N CYS A 638 -1.45 42.06 50.57
CA CYS A 638 -2.44 43.01 50.03
C CYS A 638 -3.88 42.54 50.26
N LEU A 639 -4.13 41.23 50.18
CA LEU A 639 -5.42 40.62 50.55
C LEU A 639 -5.74 40.85 52.03
N ALA A 640 -4.74 40.73 52.91
CA ALA A 640 -4.89 41.05 54.33
C ALA A 640 -5.13 42.55 54.58
N SER A 641 -4.58 43.43 53.73
CA SER A 641 -4.74 44.89 53.79
C SER A 641 -6.02 45.43 53.12
N GLY A 642 -6.82 44.59 52.46
CA GLY A 642 -8.09 44.98 51.81
C GLY A 642 -7.98 45.58 50.40
N ASP A 643 -6.78 45.65 49.81
CA ASP A 643 -6.55 46.25 48.48
C ASP A 643 -6.86 45.28 47.32
N SER A 644 -8.15 45.11 47.03
CA SER A 644 -8.65 44.18 46.02
C SER A 644 -8.07 44.42 44.61
N LYS A 645 -7.93 45.69 44.17
CA LYS A 645 -7.37 46.04 42.85
C LYS A 645 -5.89 45.67 42.70
N LEU A 646 -5.12 45.85 43.77
CA LEU A 646 -3.70 45.49 43.77
C LEU A 646 -3.53 43.97 43.81
N ALA A 647 -4.36 43.27 44.59
CA ALA A 647 -4.40 41.81 44.61
C ALA A 647 -4.75 41.21 43.23
N GLU A 648 -5.69 41.81 42.49
CA GLU A 648 -6.03 41.41 41.12
C GLU A 648 -4.85 41.63 40.15
N THR A 649 -4.16 42.76 40.25
CA THR A 649 -2.97 43.08 39.44
C THR A 649 -1.82 42.10 39.71
N LEU A 650 -1.62 41.72 40.97
CA LEU A 650 -0.63 40.72 41.37
C LEU A 650 -1.02 39.32 40.87
N SER A 651 -2.31 38.98 40.84
CA SER A 651 -2.82 37.74 40.23
C SER A 651 -2.47 37.63 38.75
N LEU A 652 -2.66 38.71 37.98
CA LEU A 652 -2.26 38.76 36.57
C LEU A 652 -0.74 38.62 36.38
N THR A 653 0.03 39.17 37.31
CA THR A 653 1.51 39.08 37.31
C THR A 653 1.96 37.65 37.58
N LEU A 654 1.35 36.96 38.54
CA LEU A 654 1.59 35.53 38.80
C LEU A 654 1.28 34.67 37.58
N ALA A 655 0.13 34.88 36.94
CA ALA A 655 -0.24 34.15 35.73
C ALA A 655 0.79 34.36 34.60
N ARG A 656 1.31 35.59 34.44
CA ARG A 656 2.37 35.87 33.46
C ARG A 656 3.68 35.17 33.80
N LEU A 657 4.10 35.17 35.07
CA LEU A 657 5.31 34.47 35.52
C LEU A 657 5.21 32.96 35.29
N GLN A 658 4.05 32.37 35.60
CA GLN A 658 3.77 30.96 35.33
C GLN A 658 3.82 30.62 33.84
N GLN A 659 3.24 31.47 32.98
CA GLN A 659 3.33 31.30 31.53
C GLN A 659 4.79 31.34 31.04
N HIS A 660 5.60 32.30 31.51
CA HIS A 660 7.03 32.33 31.18
C HIS A 660 7.76 31.07 31.64
N GLN A 661 7.54 30.63 32.87
CA GLN A 661 8.16 29.42 33.42
C GLN A 661 7.81 28.18 32.58
N GLN A 662 6.54 28.04 32.17
CA GLN A 662 6.09 26.93 31.33
C GLN A 662 6.80 26.93 29.96
N GLU A 663 6.98 28.08 29.33
CA GLU A 663 7.65 28.20 28.04
C GLU A 663 9.15 27.90 28.13
N TYR A 664 9.82 28.31 29.21
CA TYR A 664 11.21 27.91 29.47
C TYR A 664 11.35 26.41 29.67
N GLU A 665 10.40 25.78 30.36
CA GLU A 665 10.39 24.33 30.56
C GLU A 665 10.18 23.57 29.26
N LEU A 666 9.25 24.04 28.42
CA LEU A 666 9.04 23.48 27.09
C LEU A 666 10.30 23.59 26.21
N LEU A 667 10.98 24.75 26.26
CA LEU A 667 12.24 24.95 25.55
C LEU A 667 13.35 24.01 26.07
N TYR A 668 13.44 23.82 27.38
CA TYR A 668 14.40 22.89 28.00
C TYR A 668 14.19 21.45 27.52
N LEU A 669 12.94 20.96 27.54
CA LEU A 669 12.59 19.61 27.09
C LEU A 669 12.89 19.43 25.59
N THR A 670 12.54 20.44 24.78
CA THR A 670 12.77 20.42 23.33
C THR A 670 14.25 20.47 22.99
N LEU A 671 15.05 21.28 23.70
CA LEU A 671 16.49 21.34 23.49
C LEU A 671 17.17 20.05 23.93
N THR A 672 16.77 19.48 25.07
CA THR A 672 17.34 18.23 25.59
C THR A 672 17.06 17.07 24.64
N SER A 673 15.85 16.97 24.12
CA SER A 673 15.50 15.97 23.09
C SER A 673 16.25 16.23 21.77
N ALA A 674 16.38 17.48 21.33
CA ALA A 674 17.14 17.83 20.13
C ALA A 674 18.63 17.47 20.24
N ARG A 675 19.25 17.63 21.42
CA ARG A 675 20.65 17.23 21.67
C ARG A 675 20.87 15.73 21.56
N GLY A 676 19.84 14.91 21.81
CA GLY A 676 19.89 13.47 21.62
C GLY A 676 20.29 13.05 20.21
N PHE A 677 19.87 13.80 19.18
CA PHE A 677 20.19 13.49 17.78
C PHE A 677 21.67 13.68 17.41
N PHE A 678 22.44 14.40 18.23
CA PHE A 678 23.83 14.74 17.92
C PHE A 678 24.86 14.13 18.87
N ARG A 679 24.45 13.38 19.91
CA ARG A 679 25.36 12.78 20.90
C ARG A 679 26.31 11.73 20.30
N GLY A 680 25.91 11.03 19.24
CA GLY A 680 26.76 10.05 18.54
C GLY A 680 27.89 10.67 17.69
N ALA A 681 27.88 11.98 17.46
CA ALA A 681 28.90 12.67 16.66
C ALA A 681 30.12 13.11 17.47
N SER A 682 30.03 13.14 18.80
CA SER A 682 31.10 13.63 19.69
C SER A 682 31.97 12.55 20.34
N CYS A 683 31.56 11.26 20.29
CA CYS A 683 32.34 10.16 20.86
C CYS A 683 33.21 9.47 19.79
N SER A 684 34.38 10.03 19.54
CA SER A 684 35.54 9.27 19.01
C SER A 684 36.80 9.46 19.86
N SER A 685 36.69 10.08 21.03
CA SER A 685 37.76 10.12 22.03
C SER A 685 37.15 10.20 23.44
N SER A 686 37.46 9.19 24.25
CA SER A 686 37.23 9.06 25.71
C SER A 686 35.78 9.08 26.19
N ASP A 687 35.28 7.90 26.62
CA ASP A 687 34.63 7.65 27.93
C ASP A 687 33.54 6.55 27.84
N ASP A 688 33.97 5.28 27.76
CA ASP A 688 33.15 4.13 28.17
C ASP A 688 33.52 3.74 29.60
N ALA A 689 33.06 4.51 30.60
CA ALA A 689 33.06 4.09 32.00
C ALA A 689 32.21 5.02 32.87
N SER A 690 30.88 4.92 32.82
CA SER A 690 30.01 5.08 34.01
C SER A 690 28.52 5.04 33.65
N ALA A 691 27.95 3.84 33.56
CA ALA A 691 26.50 3.63 33.76
C ALA A 691 26.19 2.14 33.95
N ALA A 692 26.72 1.52 35.01
CA ALA A 692 26.24 0.24 35.51
C ALA A 692 26.47 0.13 37.02
N GLY A 693 25.37 0.20 37.77
CA GLY A 693 25.28 0.14 39.23
C GLY A 693 23.95 0.79 39.60
N ALA A 694 22.94 0.12 40.16
CA ALA A 694 22.94 -1.06 40.99
C ALA A 694 21.58 -1.76 40.87
N GLU A 695 21.56 -3.09 40.96
CA GLU A 695 20.63 -3.81 41.83
C GLU A 695 21.03 -5.29 41.99
N GLY A 696 21.37 -5.65 43.23
CA GLY A 696 20.96 -6.89 43.90
C GLY A 696 21.38 -8.23 43.33
N SER A 697 22.52 -8.76 43.81
CA SER A 697 22.87 -10.17 43.73
C SER A 697 22.03 -11.01 44.72
N THR A 698 21.65 -12.23 44.32
CA THR A 698 21.82 -13.44 45.15
C THR A 698 22.05 -14.68 44.29
N LYS A 699 23.33 -15.09 44.24
CA LYS A 699 23.93 -16.44 44.31
C LYS A 699 23.24 -17.65 43.64
N GLY A 700 24.03 -18.32 42.79
CA GLY A 700 23.92 -19.73 42.43
C GLY A 700 25.16 -20.16 41.63
N ASP A 701 26.01 -20.97 42.26
CA ASP A 701 27.37 -21.40 41.94
C ASP A 701 27.63 -22.13 40.60
N GLY A 702 28.91 -22.14 40.20
CA GLY A 702 29.55 -23.20 39.39
C GLY A 702 30.10 -22.72 38.03
N SER A 703 31.32 -22.17 37.91
CA SER A 703 32.63 -22.84 37.92
C SER A 703 33.29 -22.90 36.52
N VAL A 704 34.38 -22.10 36.36
CA VAL A 704 35.71 -22.45 35.77
C VAL A 704 35.74 -22.85 34.28
N ALA A 705 36.60 -22.41 33.35
CA ALA A 705 37.92 -21.76 33.29
C ALA A 705 38.06 -21.20 31.84
N SER A 706 38.51 -19.96 31.60
CA SER A 706 39.90 -19.48 31.43
C SER A 706 40.60 -19.83 30.10
N ALA A 707 41.28 -18.78 29.57
CA ALA A 707 42.42 -18.72 28.64
C ALA A 707 42.07 -18.24 27.22
N SER A 708 42.20 -16.95 26.88
CA SER A 708 43.43 -16.13 26.69
C SER A 708 44.25 -16.54 25.47
N GLY A 709 44.43 -15.61 24.52
CA GLY A 709 45.42 -15.76 23.45
C GLY A 709 45.24 -14.83 22.26
N SER A 710 45.43 -13.52 22.44
CA SER A 710 46.07 -12.67 21.40
C SER A 710 47.58 -13.08 21.34
N PRO A 711 48.40 -12.76 20.31
CA PRO A 711 48.44 -11.45 19.64
C PRO A 711 48.97 -11.36 18.18
N SER A 712 48.96 -10.11 17.70
CA SER A 712 50.00 -9.38 16.95
C SER A 712 50.21 -9.54 15.43
N CYS A 713 50.16 -8.37 14.79
CA CYS A 713 50.75 -7.97 13.52
C CYS A 713 52.24 -8.31 13.36
N ALA A 714 52.67 -8.50 12.11
CA ALA A 714 54.01 -8.17 11.64
C ALA A 714 53.95 -7.72 10.17
N SER A 715 54.86 -6.82 9.85
CA SER A 715 54.97 -5.96 8.67
C SER A 715 56.02 -6.43 7.66
N ASP A 716 55.93 -5.84 6.46
CA ASP A 716 57.01 -5.41 5.55
C ASP A 716 57.58 -6.28 4.41
N LYS A 717 57.57 -5.61 3.23
CA LYS A 717 58.58 -5.50 2.15
C LYS A 717 58.65 -6.57 1.05
N VAL A 718 58.33 -6.20 -0.20
CA VAL A 718 59.17 -5.65 -1.32
C VAL A 718 59.79 -6.76 -2.15
N GLU A 719 59.41 -6.84 -3.42
CA GLU A 719 60.35 -7.14 -4.50
C GLU A 719 59.89 -6.54 -5.85
N LYS A 720 60.86 -6.03 -6.60
CA LYS A 720 60.79 -5.39 -7.92
C LYS A 720 61.24 -6.39 -8.99
N ASP A 721 60.82 -6.09 -10.22
CA ASP A 721 61.33 -6.47 -11.56
C ASP A 721 60.33 -7.30 -12.38
N GLY A 722 60.10 -7.06 -13.67
CA GLY A 722 60.71 -6.13 -14.62
C GLY A 722 59.75 -5.86 -15.78
N GLY A 723 60.02 -4.79 -16.53
CA GLY A 723 59.21 -4.39 -17.68
C GLY A 723 59.62 -5.06 -19.00
N VAL A 724 58.69 -5.12 -19.94
CA VAL A 724 58.95 -5.12 -21.39
C VAL A 724 57.83 -4.35 -22.11
N LYS A 725 58.26 -3.52 -23.06
CA LYS A 725 57.51 -2.64 -23.97
C LYS A 725 56.79 -3.41 -25.11
N SER A 726 55.80 -2.74 -25.71
CA SER A 726 55.32 -2.74 -27.12
C SER A 726 53.81 -3.01 -27.17
N GLY A 727 52.96 -2.34 -27.94
CA GLY A 727 53.12 -1.32 -28.99
C GLY A 727 51.72 -0.85 -29.44
N ASP A 728 51.71 0.15 -30.31
CA ASP A 728 50.59 0.88 -30.90
C ASP A 728 49.32 0.10 -31.28
N SER A 729 48.15 0.76 -31.18
CA SER A 729 47.39 1.20 -32.38
C SER A 729 46.00 1.79 -32.05
N SER A 730 45.72 2.94 -32.70
CA SER A 730 44.43 3.47 -33.20
C SER A 730 43.19 3.40 -32.29
N ASN A 731 42.62 4.50 -31.77
CA ASN A 731 42.07 5.69 -32.44
C ASN A 731 40.93 5.38 -33.42
N THR A 732 39.67 5.41 -32.94
CA THR A 732 38.51 5.84 -33.74
C THR A 732 37.49 6.55 -32.85
N SER A 733 37.42 7.86 -33.06
CA SER A 733 36.32 8.73 -32.65
C SER A 733 35.18 8.61 -33.66
N SER A 734 33.92 8.64 -33.20
CA SER A 734 32.79 9.04 -34.06
C SER A 734 31.76 9.83 -33.24
N LYS A 735 31.90 11.15 -33.31
CA LYS A 735 30.84 12.15 -33.13
C LYS A 735 29.92 12.10 -34.35
N ILE A 736 28.60 12.00 -34.17
CA ILE A 736 27.56 12.50 -35.10
C ILE A 736 26.38 12.95 -34.22
N ASN A 737 26.29 14.23 -33.89
CA ASN A 737 25.49 15.29 -34.54
C ASN A 737 23.97 15.12 -34.42
N ALA A 738 23.40 16.06 -33.68
CA ALA A 738 22.00 16.41 -33.62
C ALA A 738 21.58 17.21 -34.86
N THR A 739 20.38 16.93 -35.38
CA THR A 739 19.58 17.86 -36.18
C THR A 739 18.08 17.62 -35.97
N HIS A 740 17.37 18.75 -35.90
CA HIS A 740 15.93 18.98 -35.96
C HIS A 740 15.12 18.15 -36.99
N ASP A 741 13.87 17.83 -36.64
CA ASP A 741 12.62 18.19 -37.37
C ASP A 741 11.40 17.69 -36.54
N GLN A 742 10.52 18.54 -36.03
CA GLN A 742 9.25 19.03 -36.62
C GLN A 742 8.28 17.97 -37.17
N ASN A 743 7.02 18.09 -36.72
CA ASN A 743 5.75 17.47 -37.14
C ASN A 743 5.37 16.06 -36.59
N LYS A 744 4.62 16.02 -35.48
CA LYS A 744 3.15 15.93 -35.42
C LYS A 744 2.63 15.90 -33.99
#